data_AF-A0A182W3S2-F1
#
_entry.id   AF-A0A182W3S2-F1
#
_cell.length_a   1.000
_cell.length_b   1.000
_cell.length_c   1.000
_cell.angle_alpha   90.00
_cell.angle_beta   90.00
_cell.angle_gamma   90.00
#
_symmetry.space_group_name_H-M   'P 1'
#
loop_
_entity.id
_entity.type
_entity.pdbx_description
1 polymer ?
#
loop_
_entity_poly.entity_id
_entity_poly.type
_entity_poly.pdbx_seq_one_letter_code
_entity_poly.pdbx_strand_id
1 'polypeptide(L)'
;MSDTDVDFDASNVEIEELEVDEVDESALSEFVELQQQPVMMRRSARAAPSTSSAGATSSAQSESETDDEHIHQREVLIKKLVAQEISFSEYQARMQQDDDFDDEDADVDQSAKKKSSFFQDLNNSRRDILKGNFQGSSKAEGKPVMRRQKRSLPTALQGLMGQANLCYARGDTKTAEDLCMEIIRQVPLAHEPFITLAQIHEMDDPEKYLQYSQIAAHLNPSDSEQWLHVAEILIERGNVEEALKCYTRGIRANPKNVDMRLKRAQLMETRDEKQALKYYYNMLPFIPKEQADFLISTAKRVAKKFHEETNVGAALDAMQRAYSTAPEKFSMEDINLLIELLIANGHYRQALDILAMHASVELHNYELGVREESQISSNFSIVIPDNIVLDLRTKLAVVLVHLKCEQCFDKVIDDILALIDPESDGDCYLDVAEALMKEEYYRHALRLLVPLIKSKKFSLAAVWLRYADCSRWVENYDEAIVGYRKVVSLARYLDARLALAALLKKKGQYDEALRALEQDPEIEYLDPEVLHERCLLLHEVGRYQEFLAAGFILLARHCYQIKKRQDIAVLSHVKYHENKNRILGEGVPDFVTGNDLSLETEWDLALRLLTVADEQRDYTYYMKLVFTLQTSKRFHCFRSELQQLALTACIYNRDPTFGLNIMRDQIRPLFNLKDDAFEAKINHPQLWNLFNLIVFISGDVRYQRYLSRIFFRSSRIGIYPKVLIANYHLNCSTYKYALNEYNKIYLATNDPLQAMMIAVTLTQIACQKFTKNKQPLIAQANVYMEKYLAGRPEELRHEAFYNLGRMYHQLGLLHLAVDYYKRVLDFDSPIVRENSQYLDLKAEAAFNLSFIYKHSGNFELARKYLHEYIQV
;
A
#
# COMPACT_ATOMS: atom_id res chain seq x y z
N MET A 1 25.99 27.41 -45.38
CA MET A 1 26.89 26.72 -46.34
C MET A 1 28.09 26.26 -45.54
N SER A 2 28.36 24.94 -45.62
CA SER A 2 29.61 24.22 -45.36
C SER A 2 30.36 24.40 -44.03
N ASP A 3 30.19 23.39 -43.17
CA ASP A 3 31.19 22.60 -42.44
C ASP A 3 32.66 23.05 -42.43
N THR A 4 33.22 23.11 -41.22
CA THR A 4 34.57 22.61 -40.91
C THR A 4 34.63 22.20 -39.45
N ASP A 5 34.66 20.89 -39.21
CA ASP A 5 35.07 20.27 -37.95
C ASP A 5 36.56 20.55 -37.71
N VAL A 6 36.90 20.95 -36.49
CA VAL A 6 38.27 20.94 -35.99
C VAL A 6 38.25 20.25 -34.62
N ASP A 7 38.65 18.98 -34.62
CA ASP A 7 39.11 18.27 -33.43
C ASP A 7 40.36 18.98 -32.89
N PHE A 8 40.39 19.27 -31.58
CA PHE A 8 41.61 19.70 -30.91
C PHE A 8 41.94 18.77 -29.75
N ASP A 9 43.14 18.21 -29.87
CA ASP A 9 43.73 17.14 -29.09
C ASP A 9 44.10 17.61 -27.66
N ALA A 10 43.75 16.81 -26.66
CA ALA A 10 43.83 17.15 -25.24
C ALA A 10 45.15 16.70 -24.57
N SER A 11 46.27 16.79 -25.28
CA SER A 11 47.58 16.39 -24.76
C SER A 11 48.69 17.31 -25.26
N ASN A 12 48.82 18.47 -24.62
CA ASN A 12 50.07 19.20 -24.35
C ASN A 12 49.72 20.63 -23.95
N VAL A 13 49.53 20.85 -22.65
CA VAL A 13 49.72 22.18 -22.07
C VAL A 13 50.83 22.02 -21.05
N GLU A 14 52.06 22.18 -21.52
CA GLU A 14 53.20 22.46 -20.66
C GLU A 14 52.93 23.78 -19.94
N ILE A 15 53.17 23.78 -18.64
CA ILE A 15 53.04 24.95 -17.78
C ILE A 15 54.28 25.79 -18.03
N GLU A 16 54.17 26.83 -18.87
CA GLU A 16 55.13 27.93 -18.82
C GLU A 16 54.84 28.78 -17.59
N GLU A 17 55.71 28.67 -16.59
CA GLU A 17 55.87 29.67 -15.54
C GLU A 17 56.36 30.96 -16.20
N LEU A 18 55.43 31.87 -16.51
CA LEU A 18 55.80 33.21 -16.96
C LEU A 18 56.25 34.04 -15.76
N GLU A 19 57.53 34.39 -15.82
CA GLU A 19 58.23 35.29 -14.90
C GLU A 19 57.53 36.65 -14.80
N VAL A 20 57.59 37.20 -13.59
CA VAL A 20 57.10 38.52 -13.24
C VAL A 20 58.07 39.54 -13.82
N ASP A 21 57.77 40.11 -14.98
CA ASP A 21 57.99 41.53 -15.31
C ASP A 21 57.44 41.83 -16.72
N GLU A 22 56.97 43.07 -16.90
CA GLU A 22 56.35 43.66 -18.11
C GLU A 22 54.81 43.67 -18.15
N VAL A 23 54.24 44.76 -17.64
CA VAL A 23 52.89 45.22 -18.02
C VAL A 23 53.02 46.68 -18.44
N ASP A 24 52.67 46.94 -19.70
CA ASP A 24 52.62 48.24 -20.35
C ASP A 24 51.64 49.20 -19.64
N GLU A 25 52.07 50.44 -19.38
CA GLU A 25 51.30 51.51 -18.69
C GLU A 25 50.18 52.13 -19.55
N SER A 26 49.91 51.60 -20.75
CA SER A 26 49.00 52.21 -21.74
C SER A 26 47.56 51.68 -21.71
N ALA A 27 47.23 50.66 -20.90
CA ALA A 27 45.88 50.07 -20.87
C ALA A 27 44.89 50.78 -19.91
N LEU A 28 45.19 52.00 -19.46
CA LEU A 28 44.38 52.74 -18.47
C LEU A 28 43.53 53.88 -19.05
N SER A 29 43.44 54.03 -20.36
CA SER A 29 42.66 55.11 -20.97
C SER A 29 42.03 54.68 -22.29
N GLU A 30 40.82 54.10 -22.23
CA GLU A 30 39.80 54.22 -23.27
C GLU A 30 38.47 53.59 -22.79
N PHE A 31 37.50 54.42 -22.42
CA PHE A 31 36.10 54.05 -22.26
C PHE A 31 35.25 55.11 -22.96
N VAL A 32 34.46 54.69 -23.95
CA VAL A 32 33.37 55.47 -24.54
C VAL A 32 32.08 54.68 -24.32
N GLU A 33 31.10 55.30 -23.67
CA GLU A 33 29.75 54.78 -23.46
C GLU A 33 28.99 54.70 -24.79
N LEU A 34 28.27 53.59 -25.04
CA LEU A 34 27.29 53.49 -26.12
C LEU A 34 25.93 53.05 -25.59
N GLN A 35 24.92 53.86 -25.92
CA GLN A 35 23.52 53.77 -25.52
C GLN A 35 22.75 52.63 -26.22
N GLN A 36 21.72 52.14 -25.54
CA GLN A 36 20.81 51.06 -25.97
C GLN A 36 19.76 51.54 -27.01
N GLN A 37 19.35 50.65 -27.91
CA GLN A 37 18.09 50.76 -28.68
C GLN A 37 17.29 49.44 -28.65
N PRO A 38 15.94 49.48 -28.74
CA PRO A 38 15.06 48.35 -28.43
C PRO A 38 14.66 47.51 -29.65
N VAL A 39 14.35 46.22 -29.43
CA VAL A 39 13.83 45.29 -30.45
C VAL A 39 12.38 44.87 -30.16
N MET A 40 11.61 44.84 -31.24
CA MET A 40 10.16 44.67 -31.35
C MET A 40 9.71 43.19 -31.33
N MET A 41 8.57 42.89 -30.69
CA MET A 41 7.92 41.56 -30.66
C MET A 41 7.21 41.19 -31.98
N ARG A 42 7.24 39.90 -32.34
CA ARG A 42 6.26 39.26 -33.24
C ARG A 42 5.75 37.93 -32.66
N ARG A 43 4.43 37.77 -32.66
CA ARG A 43 3.68 36.54 -32.33
C ARG A 43 3.60 35.61 -33.54
N SER A 44 3.62 34.30 -33.31
CA SER A 44 3.25 33.27 -34.29
C SER A 44 2.43 32.17 -33.60
N ALA A 45 1.32 31.80 -34.23
CA ALA A 45 0.39 30.75 -33.83
C ALA A 45 0.73 29.44 -34.57
N ARG A 46 0.48 28.28 -33.93
CA ARG A 46 0.42 26.97 -34.62
C ARG A 46 -0.58 26.03 -33.95
N ALA A 47 -1.46 25.47 -34.78
CA ALA A 47 -2.40 24.40 -34.49
C ALA A 47 -1.74 23.01 -34.67
N ALA A 48 -2.28 21.99 -34.01
CA ALA A 48 -1.92 20.58 -34.11
C ALA A 48 -3.11 19.75 -34.62
N PRO A 49 -2.91 18.62 -35.31
CA PRO A 49 -3.94 17.61 -35.48
C PRO A 49 -3.65 16.34 -34.67
N SER A 50 -4.72 15.78 -34.09
CA SER A 50 -4.83 14.51 -33.38
C SER A 50 -5.24 13.38 -34.34
N THR A 51 -4.69 12.18 -34.14
CA THR A 51 -5.11 10.93 -34.78
C THR A 51 -5.70 9.97 -33.76
N SER A 52 -6.92 9.49 -34.00
CA SER A 52 -7.57 8.37 -33.30
C SER A 52 -8.28 7.49 -34.34
N SER A 53 -7.88 6.23 -34.46
CA SER A 53 -8.47 5.25 -35.37
C SER A 53 -9.39 4.30 -34.60
N ALA A 54 -10.68 4.34 -34.93
CA ALA A 54 -11.69 3.35 -34.56
C ALA A 54 -11.70 2.23 -35.61
N GLY A 55 -11.82 0.98 -35.17
CA GLY A 55 -12.05 -0.19 -36.01
C GLY A 55 -13.23 -0.98 -35.46
N ALA A 56 -14.32 -1.01 -36.22
CA ALA A 56 -15.46 -1.89 -36.03
C ALA A 56 -15.39 -2.98 -37.10
N THR A 57 -15.78 -4.23 -36.78
CA THR A 57 -16.47 -5.12 -37.73
C THR A 57 -17.13 -6.31 -37.04
N SER A 58 -18.32 -6.59 -37.57
CA SER A 58 -19.32 -7.63 -37.35
C SER A 58 -18.85 -9.09 -37.43
N SER A 59 -19.56 -9.98 -36.72
CA SER A 59 -20.23 -11.13 -37.37
C SER A 59 -21.27 -11.77 -36.45
N ALA A 60 -22.50 -11.90 -36.96
CA ALA A 60 -23.54 -12.78 -36.46
C ALA A 60 -23.86 -13.72 -37.63
N GLN A 61 -23.50 -14.99 -37.51
CA GLN A 61 -23.85 -16.05 -38.44
C GLN A 61 -24.80 -17.04 -37.77
N SER A 62 -25.69 -17.59 -38.58
CA SER A 62 -26.88 -18.36 -38.28
C SER A 62 -26.59 -19.73 -37.63
N GLU A 63 -27.22 -19.99 -36.48
CA GLU A 63 -27.18 -21.24 -35.68
C GLU A 63 -27.67 -22.51 -36.41
N SER A 64 -28.19 -22.42 -37.63
CA SER A 64 -28.69 -23.59 -38.38
C SER A 64 -27.66 -24.26 -39.28
N GLU A 65 -26.54 -23.60 -39.59
CA GLU A 65 -25.47 -24.18 -40.44
C GLU A 65 -24.45 -24.98 -39.61
N THR A 66 -24.34 -24.69 -38.30
CA THR A 66 -23.42 -25.36 -37.38
C THR A 66 -23.85 -26.79 -37.04
N ASP A 67 -25.16 -27.04 -36.86
CA ASP A 67 -25.68 -28.37 -36.48
C ASP A 67 -25.48 -29.43 -37.58
N ASP A 68 -25.61 -29.05 -38.86
CA ASP A 68 -25.45 -29.99 -39.99
C ASP A 68 -23.97 -30.35 -40.23
N GLU A 69 -23.04 -29.44 -39.93
CA GLU A 69 -21.60 -29.70 -39.99
C GLU A 69 -21.14 -30.68 -38.88
N HIS A 70 -21.63 -30.52 -37.64
CA HIS A 70 -21.30 -31.45 -36.54
C HIS A 70 -21.84 -32.88 -36.78
N ILE A 71 -23.03 -33.01 -37.37
CA ILE A 71 -23.61 -34.32 -37.72
C ILE A 71 -22.78 -35.02 -38.80
N HIS A 72 -22.35 -34.28 -39.83
CA HIS A 72 -21.53 -34.84 -40.89
C HIS A 72 -20.14 -35.26 -40.39
N GLN A 73 -19.55 -34.48 -39.49
CA GLN A 73 -18.28 -34.82 -38.85
C GLN A 73 -18.39 -36.09 -38.00
N ARG A 74 -19.46 -36.26 -37.22
CA ARG A 74 -19.73 -37.49 -36.43
C ARG A 74 -19.90 -38.72 -37.31
N GLU A 75 -20.59 -38.61 -38.45
CA GLU A 75 -20.71 -39.70 -39.43
C GLU A 75 -19.35 -40.14 -40.00
N VAL A 76 -18.49 -39.17 -40.35
CA VAL A 76 -17.17 -39.45 -40.92
C VAL A 76 -16.26 -40.11 -39.88
N LEU A 77 -16.31 -39.67 -38.61
CA LEU A 77 -15.53 -40.25 -37.53
C LEU A 77 -15.93 -41.71 -37.24
N ILE A 78 -17.23 -42.02 -37.20
CA ILE A 78 -17.71 -43.39 -36.99
C ILE A 78 -17.32 -44.30 -38.16
N LYS A 79 -17.39 -43.81 -39.41
CA LYS A 79 -16.94 -44.57 -40.59
C LYS A 79 -15.45 -44.89 -40.55
N LYS A 80 -14.62 -43.93 -40.13
CA LYS A 80 -13.16 -44.12 -39.99
C LYS A 80 -12.82 -45.08 -38.84
N LEU A 81 -13.59 -45.06 -37.75
CA LEU A 81 -13.46 -46.00 -36.64
C LEU A 81 -13.80 -47.43 -37.06
N VAL A 82 -14.92 -47.61 -37.78
CA VAL A 82 -15.37 -48.91 -38.30
C VAL A 82 -14.40 -49.47 -39.35
N ALA A 83 -13.73 -48.60 -40.12
CA ALA A 83 -12.68 -48.96 -41.06
C ALA A 83 -11.30 -49.24 -40.40
N GLN A 84 -11.19 -49.13 -39.06
CA GLN A 84 -9.95 -49.26 -38.28
C GLN A 84 -8.85 -48.25 -38.67
N GLU A 85 -9.22 -47.12 -39.29
CA GLU A 85 -8.27 -46.08 -39.73
C GLU A 85 -7.84 -45.15 -38.58
N ILE A 86 -8.66 -45.07 -37.53
CA ILE A 86 -8.39 -44.29 -36.31
C ILE A 86 -8.61 -45.18 -35.08
N SER A 87 -7.85 -44.92 -34.02
CA SER A 87 -8.05 -45.62 -32.74
C SER A 87 -9.29 -45.11 -32.01
N PHE A 88 -9.87 -45.93 -31.14
CA PHE A 88 -11.02 -45.53 -30.31
C PHE A 88 -10.69 -44.34 -29.39
N SER A 89 -9.46 -44.29 -28.85
CA SER A 89 -8.98 -43.17 -28.04
C SER A 89 -8.90 -41.86 -28.85
N GLU A 90 -8.49 -41.94 -30.11
CA GLU A 90 -8.45 -40.78 -31.02
C GLU A 90 -9.85 -40.33 -31.44
N TYR A 91 -10.78 -41.27 -31.63
CA TYR A 91 -12.20 -40.97 -31.82
C TYR A 91 -12.78 -40.21 -30.62
N GLN A 92 -12.49 -40.68 -29.40
CA GLN A 92 -12.98 -40.08 -28.17
C GLN A 92 -12.38 -38.69 -27.92
N ALA A 93 -11.08 -38.48 -28.18
CA ALA A 93 -10.43 -37.18 -28.01
C ALA A 93 -11.00 -36.10 -28.95
N ARG A 94 -11.34 -36.47 -30.20
CA ARG A 94 -11.96 -35.55 -31.17
C ARG A 94 -13.42 -35.25 -30.85
N MET A 95 -14.12 -36.20 -30.23
CA MET A 95 -15.49 -35.97 -29.73
C MET A 95 -15.51 -35.07 -28.49
N GLN A 96 -14.44 -35.03 -27.68
CA GLN A 96 -14.35 -34.19 -26.48
C GLN A 96 -14.10 -32.70 -26.78
N GLN A 97 -13.35 -32.38 -27.85
CA GLN A 97 -13.06 -30.99 -28.24
C GLN A 97 -14.30 -30.18 -28.65
N ASP A 98 -15.36 -30.85 -29.12
CA ASP A 98 -16.63 -30.22 -29.49
C ASP A 98 -17.50 -29.88 -28.26
N ASP A 99 -17.31 -30.55 -27.11
CA ASP A 99 -18.16 -30.43 -25.92
C ASP A 99 -17.61 -29.43 -24.87
N ASP A 100 -16.31 -29.09 -24.92
CA ASP A 100 -15.67 -28.19 -23.94
C ASP A 100 -16.12 -26.71 -24.06
N PHE A 101 -16.84 -26.33 -25.12
CA PHE A 101 -17.38 -24.97 -25.30
C PHE A 101 -18.68 -24.69 -24.53
N ASP A 102 -19.37 -25.72 -24.02
CA ASP A 102 -20.67 -25.60 -23.34
C ASP A 102 -20.60 -25.84 -21.81
N ASP A 103 -19.45 -26.25 -21.28
CA ASP A 103 -19.33 -26.76 -19.91
C ASP A 103 -19.10 -25.68 -18.82
N GLU A 104 -18.88 -24.40 -19.19
CA GLU A 104 -18.67 -23.34 -18.18
C GLU A 104 -19.95 -22.67 -17.65
N ASP A 105 -21.13 -22.81 -18.30
CA ASP A 105 -22.32 -22.00 -17.94
C ASP A 105 -23.64 -22.77 -17.69
N ALA A 106 -23.66 -24.10 -17.80
CA ALA A 106 -24.93 -24.85 -17.83
C ALA A 106 -25.60 -25.16 -16.47
N ASP A 107 -24.92 -24.98 -15.32
CA ASP A 107 -25.46 -25.36 -14.00
C ASP A 107 -26.01 -24.18 -13.16
N VAL A 108 -26.08 -22.95 -13.70
CA VAL A 108 -26.57 -21.76 -12.95
C VAL A 108 -27.87 -21.13 -13.48
N ASP A 109 -28.24 -21.25 -14.76
CA ASP A 109 -29.18 -20.25 -15.34
C ASP A 109 -30.62 -20.70 -15.72
N GLN A 110 -31.17 -21.78 -15.15
CA GLN A 110 -32.59 -22.15 -15.39
C GLN A 110 -33.53 -22.18 -14.19
N SER A 111 -33.04 -22.01 -12.95
CA SER A 111 -33.90 -21.93 -11.76
C SER A 111 -33.94 -20.55 -11.07
N ALA A 112 -32.99 -19.65 -11.37
CA ALA A 112 -32.89 -18.32 -10.76
C ALA A 112 -33.77 -17.23 -11.42
N LYS A 113 -34.24 -17.39 -12.66
CA LYS A 113 -35.06 -16.37 -13.37
C LYS A 113 -36.54 -16.29 -12.95
N LYS A 114 -36.94 -16.90 -11.83
CA LYS A 114 -38.32 -16.76 -11.28
C LYS A 114 -38.41 -16.15 -9.87
N LYS A 115 -37.31 -15.65 -9.29
CA LYS A 115 -37.36 -14.91 -8.01
C LYS A 115 -36.41 -13.70 -8.01
N SER A 116 -36.71 -12.70 -8.82
CA SER A 116 -36.20 -11.33 -8.61
C SER A 116 -37.06 -10.28 -9.33
N SER A 117 -38.38 -10.37 -9.20
CA SER A 117 -39.32 -9.34 -9.67
C SER A 117 -39.66 -8.30 -8.58
N PHE A 118 -38.67 -7.80 -7.83
CA PHE A 118 -38.95 -6.81 -6.77
C PHE A 118 -38.02 -5.59 -6.75
N PHE A 119 -37.00 -5.49 -7.61
CA PHE A 119 -36.08 -4.34 -7.61
C PHE A 119 -35.75 -3.75 -8.98
N GLN A 120 -36.61 -3.95 -9.98
CA GLN A 120 -36.43 -3.31 -11.29
C GLN A 120 -37.69 -2.68 -11.88
N ASP A 121 -38.66 -2.36 -11.01
CA ASP A 121 -39.69 -1.35 -11.28
C ASP A 121 -39.18 0.01 -10.80
N LEU A 122 -38.38 0.70 -11.64
CA LEU A 122 -38.35 2.18 -11.63
C LEU A 122 -37.68 2.82 -12.85
N ASN A 123 -37.09 2.05 -13.78
CA ASN A 123 -36.30 2.65 -14.88
C ASN A 123 -36.72 2.30 -16.31
N ASN A 124 -37.83 1.59 -16.51
CA ASN A 124 -38.30 1.22 -17.87
C ASN A 124 -39.57 1.95 -18.34
N SER A 125 -40.10 2.92 -17.60
CA SER A 125 -41.23 3.75 -18.07
C SER A 125 -40.84 4.91 -19.01
N ARG A 126 -39.77 4.78 -19.81
CA ARG A 126 -39.34 5.89 -20.69
C ARG A 126 -38.71 5.51 -22.02
N ARG A 127 -39.01 4.32 -22.57
CA ARG A 127 -38.55 3.94 -23.93
C ARG A 127 -39.59 3.30 -24.85
N ASP A 128 -40.88 3.54 -24.61
CA ASP A 128 -41.99 3.10 -25.50
C ASP A 128 -42.76 4.25 -26.17
N ILE A 129 -42.05 5.28 -26.65
CA ILE A 129 -42.65 6.27 -27.56
C ILE A 129 -41.61 6.66 -28.61
N LEU A 130 -41.44 5.83 -29.65
CA LEU A 130 -41.03 6.22 -31.02
C LEU A 130 -40.67 4.97 -31.84
N LYS A 131 -41.69 4.30 -32.38
CA LYS A 131 -41.83 3.96 -33.80
C LYS A 131 -43.06 3.09 -33.98
N GLY A 132 -44.11 3.72 -34.50
CA GLY A 132 -45.39 3.09 -34.77
C GLY A 132 -45.37 2.20 -36.01
N ASN A 133 -46.20 1.16 -35.91
CA ASN A 133 -47.13 0.61 -36.91
C ASN A 133 -46.75 0.67 -38.39
N PHE A 134 -46.76 -0.49 -39.05
CA PHE A 134 -47.77 -0.74 -40.10
C PHE A 134 -48.24 -2.20 -40.11
N GLN A 135 -49.51 -2.33 -40.49
CA GLN A 135 -50.44 -3.45 -40.37
C GLN A 135 -50.13 -4.68 -41.23
N GLY A 136 -50.71 -5.83 -40.85
CA GLY A 136 -50.94 -6.93 -41.79
C GLY A 136 -51.34 -8.25 -41.13
N SER A 137 -52.63 -8.56 -41.14
CA SER A 137 -53.28 -9.76 -40.58
C SER A 137 -52.90 -11.08 -41.26
N SER A 138 -52.75 -12.17 -40.50
CA SER A 138 -53.66 -13.34 -40.51
C SER A 138 -53.01 -14.62 -39.92
N LYS A 139 -53.80 -15.29 -39.07
CA LYS A 139 -53.80 -16.67 -38.56
C LYS A 139 -52.68 -17.64 -39.01
N ALA A 140 -51.98 -18.22 -38.03
CA ALA A 140 -52.01 -19.68 -37.75
C ALA A 140 -51.18 -19.99 -36.49
N GLU A 141 -51.75 -20.75 -35.56
CA GLU A 141 -51.02 -21.40 -34.46
C GLU A 141 -49.95 -22.33 -35.05
N GLY A 142 -48.69 -21.89 -35.01
CA GLY A 142 -47.54 -22.74 -35.27
C GLY A 142 -47.07 -23.38 -33.97
N LYS A 143 -47.46 -24.65 -33.75
CA LYS A 143 -46.61 -25.54 -32.94
C LYS A 143 -45.18 -25.45 -33.49
N PRO A 144 -44.11 -25.35 -32.68
CA PRO A 144 -42.78 -25.52 -33.21
C PRO A 144 -42.71 -26.94 -33.76
N VAL A 145 -42.62 -27.04 -35.08
CA VAL A 145 -42.31 -28.27 -35.77
C VAL A 145 -40.87 -28.58 -35.38
N MET A 146 -40.68 -29.36 -34.31
CA MET A 146 -39.46 -30.15 -34.15
C MET A 146 -39.38 -31.00 -35.41
N ARG A 147 -38.49 -30.64 -36.34
CA ARG A 147 -38.06 -31.55 -37.40
C ARG A 147 -37.60 -32.82 -36.68
N ARG A 148 -38.37 -33.90 -36.80
CA ARG A 148 -37.94 -35.24 -36.36
C ARG A 148 -36.65 -35.57 -37.11
N GLN A 149 -35.52 -35.38 -36.43
CA GLN A 149 -34.20 -35.78 -36.92
C GLN A 149 -34.21 -37.29 -37.14
N LYS A 150 -33.61 -37.76 -38.25
CA LYS A 150 -33.51 -39.19 -38.61
C LYS A 150 -32.58 -39.93 -37.62
N ARG A 151 -33.06 -40.25 -36.42
CA ARG A 151 -32.36 -41.11 -35.44
C ARG A 151 -32.86 -42.56 -35.46
N SER A 152 -33.97 -42.83 -36.15
CA SER A 152 -34.56 -44.16 -36.29
C SER A 152 -34.11 -44.81 -37.59
N LEU A 153 -33.78 -46.10 -37.53
CA LEU A 153 -33.44 -46.91 -38.71
C LEU A 153 -34.54 -46.82 -39.78
N PRO A 154 -34.18 -46.69 -41.07
CA PRO A 154 -35.14 -46.85 -42.16
C PRO A 154 -35.84 -48.21 -42.07
N THR A 155 -37.11 -48.30 -42.47
CA THR A 155 -37.96 -49.48 -42.27
C THR A 155 -37.37 -50.79 -42.83
N ALA A 156 -36.58 -50.71 -43.90
CA ALA A 156 -35.88 -51.86 -44.48
C ALA A 156 -34.70 -52.34 -43.60
N LEU A 157 -33.95 -51.42 -43.00
CA LEU A 157 -32.84 -51.73 -42.08
C LEU A 157 -33.32 -52.11 -40.69
N GLN A 158 -34.51 -51.66 -40.29
CA GLN A 158 -35.18 -52.11 -39.06
C GLN A 158 -35.55 -53.60 -39.12
N GLY A 159 -35.89 -54.12 -40.32
CA GLY A 159 -36.09 -55.55 -40.54
C GLY A 159 -34.79 -56.36 -40.41
N LEU A 160 -33.68 -55.86 -40.97
CA LEU A 160 -32.34 -56.44 -40.80
C LEU A 160 -31.89 -56.40 -39.32
N MET A 161 -32.17 -55.31 -38.62
CA MET A 161 -31.89 -55.18 -37.18
C MET A 161 -32.68 -56.20 -36.36
N GLY A 162 -33.95 -56.41 -36.68
CA GLY A 162 -34.77 -57.46 -36.06
C GLY A 162 -34.23 -58.88 -36.33
N GLN A 163 -33.67 -59.12 -37.52
CA GLN A 163 -33.01 -60.38 -37.85
C GLN A 163 -31.70 -60.57 -37.07
N ALA A 164 -30.88 -59.52 -36.93
CA ALA A 164 -29.67 -59.55 -36.12
C ALA A 164 -29.98 -59.86 -34.64
N ASN A 165 -31.00 -59.23 -34.06
CA ASN A 165 -31.49 -59.51 -32.70
C ASN A 165 -31.95 -60.96 -32.52
N LEU A 166 -32.66 -61.51 -33.51
CA LEU A 166 -33.11 -62.91 -33.49
C LEU A 166 -31.94 -63.89 -33.63
N CYS A 167 -30.92 -63.59 -34.44
CA CYS A 167 -29.71 -64.41 -34.53
C CYS A 167 -28.92 -64.41 -33.21
N TYR A 168 -28.81 -63.25 -32.55
CA TYR A 168 -28.20 -63.15 -31.22
C TYR A 168 -28.98 -63.96 -30.17
N ALA A 169 -30.31 -63.84 -30.12
CA ALA A 169 -31.15 -64.61 -29.21
C ALA A 169 -31.09 -66.13 -29.45
N ARG A 170 -30.69 -66.57 -30.66
CA ARG A 170 -30.45 -67.97 -31.02
C ARG A 170 -29.03 -68.46 -30.68
N GLY A 171 -28.14 -67.57 -30.26
CA GLY A 171 -26.74 -67.87 -29.93
C GLY A 171 -25.77 -67.80 -31.12
N ASP A 172 -26.23 -67.44 -32.32
CA ASP A 172 -25.39 -67.32 -33.53
C ASP A 172 -24.69 -65.95 -33.60
N THR A 173 -23.75 -65.73 -32.66
CA THR A 173 -23.09 -64.43 -32.43
C THR A 173 -22.38 -63.87 -33.66
N LYS A 174 -21.69 -64.71 -34.45
CA LYS A 174 -20.93 -64.29 -35.65
C LYS A 174 -21.83 -63.71 -36.74
N THR A 175 -22.97 -64.36 -36.99
CA THR A 175 -23.91 -63.87 -38.02
C THR A 175 -24.62 -62.59 -37.57
N ALA A 176 -24.87 -62.45 -36.27
CA ALA A 176 -25.42 -61.23 -35.71
C ALA A 176 -24.42 -60.06 -35.80
N GLU A 177 -23.13 -60.31 -35.57
CA GLU A 177 -22.05 -59.32 -35.73
C GLU A 177 -21.94 -58.81 -37.17
N ASP A 178 -21.90 -59.70 -38.16
CA ASP A 178 -21.82 -59.34 -39.58
C ASP A 178 -23.01 -58.48 -40.02
N LEU A 179 -24.23 -58.84 -39.58
CA LEU A 179 -25.44 -58.07 -39.87
C LEU A 179 -25.43 -56.70 -39.21
N CYS A 180 -24.96 -56.59 -37.96
CA CYS A 180 -24.85 -55.30 -37.27
C CYS A 180 -23.83 -54.38 -37.96
N MET A 181 -22.68 -54.92 -38.39
CA MET A 181 -21.65 -54.17 -39.11
C MET A 181 -22.12 -53.70 -40.50
N GLU A 182 -22.93 -54.51 -41.20
CA GLU A 182 -23.58 -54.08 -42.44
C GLU A 182 -24.56 -52.92 -42.22
N ILE A 183 -25.32 -52.96 -41.12
CA ILE A 183 -26.25 -51.87 -40.77
C ILE A 183 -25.47 -50.59 -40.45
N ILE A 184 -24.39 -50.67 -39.67
CA ILE A 184 -23.54 -49.51 -39.32
C ILE A 184 -22.88 -48.92 -40.57
N ARG A 185 -22.46 -49.74 -41.53
CA ARG A 185 -21.87 -49.28 -42.79
C ARG A 185 -22.86 -48.44 -43.61
N GLN A 186 -24.16 -48.78 -43.54
CA GLN A 186 -25.22 -48.08 -44.27
C GLN A 186 -25.74 -46.86 -43.51
N VAL A 187 -25.90 -46.96 -42.19
CA VAL A 187 -26.38 -45.88 -41.31
C VAL A 187 -25.51 -45.82 -40.05
N PRO A 188 -24.41 -45.04 -40.08
CA PRO A 188 -23.46 -44.98 -38.96
C PRO A 188 -23.98 -44.31 -37.70
N LEU A 189 -25.05 -43.52 -37.79
CA LEU A 189 -25.64 -42.80 -36.64
C LEU A 189 -26.69 -43.62 -35.89
N ALA A 190 -27.00 -44.84 -36.32
CA ALA A 190 -27.98 -45.68 -35.64
C ALA A 190 -27.37 -46.28 -34.37
N HIS A 191 -27.97 -46.01 -33.21
CA HIS A 191 -27.50 -46.52 -31.92
C HIS A 191 -27.85 -47.99 -31.67
N GLU A 192 -28.98 -48.49 -32.21
CA GLU A 192 -29.48 -49.85 -31.97
C GLU A 192 -28.47 -50.97 -32.31
N PRO A 193 -27.75 -50.94 -33.45
CA PRO A 193 -26.73 -51.95 -33.77
C PRO A 193 -25.52 -51.94 -32.83
N PHE A 194 -25.17 -50.78 -32.27
CA PHE A 194 -24.06 -50.68 -31.31
C PHE A 194 -24.42 -51.26 -29.94
N ILE A 195 -25.69 -51.15 -29.52
CA ILE A 195 -26.18 -51.79 -28.29
C ILE A 195 -26.08 -53.31 -28.41
N THR A 196 -26.47 -53.87 -29.55
CA THR A 196 -26.43 -55.32 -29.77
C THR A 196 -25.02 -55.85 -29.96
N LEU A 197 -24.15 -55.09 -30.63
CA LEU A 197 -22.72 -55.40 -30.68
C LEU A 197 -22.08 -55.36 -29.29
N ALA A 198 -22.45 -54.40 -28.44
CA ALA A 198 -22.01 -54.39 -27.05
C ALA A 198 -22.45 -55.69 -26.36
N GLN A 199 -23.74 -56.05 -26.39
CA GLN A 199 -24.27 -57.28 -25.77
C GLN A 199 -23.64 -58.57 -26.31
N ILE A 200 -23.26 -58.63 -27.60
CA ILE A 200 -22.54 -59.78 -28.17
C ILE A 200 -21.15 -59.92 -27.53
N HIS A 201 -20.43 -58.81 -27.35
CA HIS A 201 -19.08 -58.79 -26.81
C HIS A 201 -19.01 -58.74 -25.28
N GLU A 202 -20.13 -58.84 -24.57
CA GLU A 202 -20.20 -58.80 -23.10
C GLU A 202 -19.39 -59.91 -22.43
N MET A 203 -19.37 -61.09 -23.05
CA MET A 203 -18.69 -62.28 -22.53
C MET A 203 -17.31 -62.54 -23.17
N ASP A 204 -17.11 -62.08 -24.41
CA ASP A 204 -15.92 -62.39 -25.21
C ASP A 204 -14.80 -61.35 -25.03
N ASP A 205 -15.12 -60.05 -25.10
CA ASP A 205 -14.15 -58.95 -25.09
C ASP A 205 -14.73 -57.72 -24.35
N PRO A 206 -14.42 -57.53 -23.06
CA PRO A 206 -14.98 -56.42 -22.30
C PRO A 206 -14.56 -55.06 -22.87
N GLU A 207 -13.36 -54.93 -23.45
CA GLU A 207 -12.91 -53.67 -24.08
C GLU A 207 -13.82 -53.22 -25.22
N LYS A 208 -14.19 -54.14 -26.12
CA LYS A 208 -15.10 -53.85 -27.23
C LYS A 208 -16.51 -53.55 -26.74
N TYR A 209 -16.97 -54.25 -25.71
CA TYR A 209 -18.25 -53.94 -25.05
C TYR A 209 -18.32 -52.46 -24.64
N LEU A 210 -17.31 -51.97 -23.93
CA LEU A 210 -17.29 -50.58 -23.44
C LEU A 210 -17.27 -49.58 -24.60
N GLN A 211 -16.47 -49.85 -25.64
CA GLN A 211 -16.35 -49.00 -26.81
C GLN A 211 -17.70 -48.85 -27.53
N TYR A 212 -18.38 -49.97 -27.79
CA TYR A 212 -19.68 -49.94 -28.45
C TYR A 212 -20.77 -49.34 -27.56
N SER A 213 -20.73 -49.58 -26.24
CA SER A 213 -21.67 -49.01 -25.28
C SER A 213 -21.51 -47.48 -25.13
N GLN A 214 -20.26 -46.98 -25.13
CA GLN A 214 -19.99 -45.53 -25.16
C GLN A 214 -20.51 -44.89 -26.46
N ILE A 215 -20.27 -45.51 -27.63
CA ILE A 215 -20.78 -45.01 -28.92
C ILE A 215 -22.32 -44.99 -28.91
N ALA A 216 -22.95 -46.06 -28.42
CA ALA A 216 -24.41 -46.14 -28.31
C ALA A 216 -25.00 -45.01 -27.45
N ALA A 217 -24.41 -44.76 -26.27
CA ALA A 217 -24.85 -43.69 -25.37
C ALA A 217 -24.69 -42.29 -25.99
N HIS A 218 -23.58 -42.05 -26.71
CA HIS A 218 -23.35 -40.80 -27.44
C HIS A 218 -24.35 -40.57 -28.59
N LEU A 219 -24.78 -41.63 -29.26
CA LEU A 219 -25.76 -41.58 -30.34
C LEU A 219 -27.20 -41.40 -29.83
N ASN A 220 -27.49 -41.84 -28.60
CA ASN A 220 -28.78 -41.58 -27.92
C ASN A 220 -28.61 -40.82 -26.58
N PRO A 221 -28.39 -39.50 -26.62
CA PRO A 221 -28.22 -38.70 -25.39
C PRO A 221 -29.43 -38.66 -24.47
N SER A 222 -30.61 -39.12 -24.91
CA SER A 222 -31.87 -39.05 -24.14
C SER A 222 -32.08 -40.25 -23.22
N ASP A 223 -31.33 -41.34 -23.40
CA ASP A 223 -31.47 -42.54 -22.58
C ASP A 223 -30.57 -42.47 -21.34
N SER A 224 -31.16 -42.12 -20.19
CA SER A 224 -30.44 -42.02 -18.92
C SER A 224 -29.92 -43.36 -18.39
N GLU A 225 -30.56 -44.47 -18.73
CA GLU A 225 -30.19 -45.80 -18.20
C GLU A 225 -28.92 -46.31 -18.89
N GLN A 226 -28.77 -46.05 -20.19
CA GLN A 226 -27.54 -46.35 -20.93
C GLN A 226 -26.33 -45.59 -20.39
N TRP A 227 -26.48 -44.30 -20.07
CA TRP A 227 -25.40 -43.52 -19.44
C TRP A 227 -25.02 -44.06 -18.05
N LEU A 228 -25.99 -44.57 -17.29
CA LEU A 228 -25.76 -45.18 -15.98
C LEU A 228 -24.97 -46.48 -16.11
N HIS A 229 -25.35 -47.38 -17.03
CA HIS A 229 -24.62 -48.62 -17.29
C HIS A 229 -23.19 -48.38 -17.79
N VAL A 230 -22.99 -47.45 -18.71
CA VAL A 230 -21.65 -47.07 -19.19
C VAL A 230 -20.79 -46.53 -18.03
N ALA A 231 -21.36 -45.69 -17.17
CA ALA A 231 -20.64 -45.14 -16.02
C ALA A 231 -20.24 -46.23 -15.00
N GLU A 232 -21.11 -47.21 -14.72
CA GLU A 232 -20.82 -48.32 -13.80
C GLU A 232 -19.65 -49.19 -14.30
N ILE A 233 -19.63 -49.51 -15.61
CA ILE A 233 -18.56 -50.32 -16.20
C ILE A 233 -17.23 -49.54 -16.26
N LEU A 234 -17.29 -48.22 -16.44
CA LEU A 234 -16.10 -47.35 -16.36
C LEU A 234 -15.53 -47.31 -14.94
N ILE A 235 -16.40 -47.32 -13.91
CA ILE A 235 -15.99 -47.41 -12.51
C ILE A 235 -15.31 -48.76 -12.23
N GLU A 236 -15.88 -49.87 -12.70
CA GLU A 236 -15.32 -51.22 -12.52
C GLU A 236 -13.91 -51.35 -13.12
N ARG A 237 -13.59 -50.54 -14.14
CA ARG A 237 -12.28 -50.49 -14.81
C ARG A 237 -11.33 -49.43 -14.24
N GLY A 238 -11.78 -48.64 -13.28
CA GLY A 238 -10.99 -47.57 -12.65
C GLY A 238 -10.87 -46.28 -13.48
N ASN A 239 -11.64 -46.11 -14.56
CA ASN A 239 -11.61 -44.90 -15.38
C ASN A 239 -12.64 -43.87 -14.89
N VAL A 240 -12.32 -43.22 -13.78
CA VAL A 240 -13.23 -42.37 -13.00
C VAL A 240 -13.61 -41.06 -13.71
N GLU A 241 -12.70 -40.48 -14.49
CA GLU A 241 -12.93 -39.20 -15.20
C GLU A 241 -14.04 -39.29 -16.23
N GLU A 242 -14.02 -40.36 -17.03
CA GLU A 242 -15.02 -40.60 -18.04
C GLU A 242 -16.38 -40.93 -17.42
N ALA A 243 -16.39 -41.70 -16.32
CA ALA A 243 -17.60 -42.03 -15.59
C ALA A 243 -18.32 -40.77 -15.08
N LEU A 244 -17.58 -39.75 -14.61
CA LEU A 244 -18.15 -38.47 -14.17
C LEU A 244 -18.80 -37.68 -15.31
N LYS A 245 -18.15 -37.66 -16.49
CA LYS A 245 -18.72 -37.05 -17.71
C LYS A 245 -20.00 -37.78 -18.13
N CYS A 246 -20.01 -39.11 -18.09
CA CYS A 246 -21.19 -39.94 -18.35
C CYS A 246 -22.34 -39.63 -17.38
N TYR A 247 -22.08 -39.51 -16.07
CA TYR A 247 -23.11 -39.14 -15.11
C TYR A 247 -23.66 -37.72 -15.35
N THR A 248 -22.82 -36.74 -15.68
CA THR A 248 -23.28 -35.38 -15.97
C THR A 248 -24.19 -35.35 -17.20
N ARG A 249 -23.87 -36.11 -18.24
CA ARG A 249 -24.73 -36.28 -19.43
C ARG A 249 -26.03 -37.02 -19.12
N GLY A 250 -25.97 -38.08 -18.31
CA GLY A 250 -27.16 -38.78 -17.82
C GLY A 250 -28.10 -37.88 -17.02
N ILE A 251 -27.56 -36.98 -16.18
CA ILE A 251 -28.35 -36.01 -15.41
C ILE A 251 -29.02 -34.97 -16.33
N ARG A 252 -28.36 -34.56 -17.43
CA ARG A 252 -28.99 -33.69 -18.45
C ARG A 252 -30.20 -34.38 -19.10
N ALA A 253 -30.10 -35.69 -19.35
CA ALA A 253 -31.18 -36.50 -19.94
C ALA A 253 -32.38 -36.66 -18.99
N ASN A 254 -32.12 -36.92 -17.70
CA ASN A 254 -33.16 -36.99 -16.67
C ASN A 254 -32.81 -36.15 -15.43
N PRO A 255 -33.17 -34.85 -15.41
CA PRO A 255 -32.88 -33.95 -14.30
C PRO A 255 -33.65 -34.25 -13.01
N LYS A 256 -34.49 -35.28 -12.92
CA LYS A 256 -35.19 -35.64 -11.67
C LYS A 256 -34.62 -36.88 -10.99
N ASN A 257 -33.72 -37.60 -11.65
CA ASN A 257 -33.15 -38.81 -11.08
C ASN A 257 -32.18 -38.46 -9.93
N VAL A 258 -32.56 -38.82 -8.70
CA VAL A 258 -31.76 -38.57 -7.48
C VAL A 258 -30.63 -39.59 -7.37
N ASP A 259 -30.87 -40.85 -7.76
CA ASP A 259 -29.91 -41.94 -7.64
C ASP A 259 -28.66 -41.71 -8.49
N MET A 260 -28.82 -41.18 -9.71
CA MET A 260 -27.67 -40.81 -10.56
C MET A 260 -26.85 -39.66 -9.98
N ARG A 261 -27.49 -38.66 -9.37
CA ARG A 261 -26.79 -37.55 -8.71
C ARG A 261 -26.02 -38.03 -7.48
N LEU A 262 -26.63 -38.93 -6.71
CA LEU A 262 -26.00 -39.56 -5.56
C LEU A 262 -24.76 -40.36 -5.98
N LYS A 263 -24.88 -41.23 -6.99
CA LYS A 263 -23.76 -42.02 -7.53
C LYS A 263 -22.62 -41.11 -8.04
N ARG A 264 -22.96 -40.01 -8.74
CA ARG A 264 -21.97 -39.00 -9.17
C ARG A 264 -21.25 -38.34 -8.00
N ALA A 265 -22.00 -37.94 -6.97
CA ALA A 265 -21.43 -37.27 -5.80
C ALA A 265 -20.55 -38.22 -4.96
N GLN A 266 -20.95 -39.49 -4.80
CA GLN A 266 -20.16 -40.53 -4.13
C GLN A 266 -18.86 -40.84 -4.87
N LEU A 267 -18.91 -40.90 -6.21
CA LEU A 267 -17.71 -41.12 -7.03
C LEU A 267 -16.73 -39.96 -6.94
N MET A 268 -17.21 -38.71 -6.77
CA MET A 268 -16.32 -37.57 -6.52
C MET A 268 -15.77 -37.54 -5.09
N GLU A 269 -16.54 -38.01 -4.11
CA GLU A 269 -16.13 -38.02 -2.70
C GLU A 269 -14.85 -38.84 -2.48
N THR A 270 -14.63 -39.89 -3.28
CA THR A 270 -13.40 -40.69 -3.24
C THR A 270 -12.17 -40.00 -3.84
N ARG A 271 -12.36 -38.90 -4.60
CA ARG A 271 -11.30 -38.20 -5.35
C ARG A 271 -11.05 -36.77 -4.84
N ASP A 272 -12.09 -35.96 -4.77
CA ASP A 272 -12.06 -34.57 -4.32
C ASP A 272 -13.33 -34.25 -3.52
N GLU A 273 -13.18 -34.20 -2.20
CA GLU A 273 -14.26 -33.90 -1.26
C GLU A 273 -14.93 -32.55 -1.57
N LYS A 274 -14.18 -31.54 -2.05
CA LYS A 274 -14.73 -30.18 -2.25
C LYS A 274 -15.72 -30.11 -3.41
N GLN A 275 -15.41 -30.80 -4.50
CA GLN A 275 -16.31 -30.88 -5.65
C GLN A 275 -17.52 -31.78 -5.35
N ALA A 276 -17.32 -32.84 -4.57
CA ALA A 276 -18.40 -33.70 -4.10
C ALA A 276 -19.46 -32.91 -3.31
N LEU A 277 -19.02 -31.98 -2.44
CA LEU A 277 -19.93 -31.13 -1.65
C LEU A 277 -20.83 -30.24 -2.53
N LYS A 278 -20.29 -29.68 -3.61
CA LYS A 278 -21.09 -28.92 -4.58
C LYS A 278 -22.14 -29.80 -5.25
N TYR A 279 -21.80 -31.05 -5.58
CA TYR A 279 -22.76 -31.99 -6.16
C TYR A 279 -23.85 -32.41 -5.16
N TYR A 280 -23.49 -32.63 -3.89
CA TYR A 280 -24.47 -32.89 -2.84
C TYR A 280 -25.41 -31.70 -2.61
N TYR A 281 -24.89 -30.47 -2.61
CA TYR A 281 -25.69 -29.25 -2.50
C TYR A 281 -26.69 -29.09 -3.65
N ASN A 282 -26.23 -29.29 -4.90
CA ASN A 282 -27.07 -29.20 -6.10
C ASN A 282 -28.13 -30.31 -6.18
N MET A 283 -27.96 -31.42 -5.45
CA MET A 283 -28.92 -32.52 -5.38
C MET A 283 -30.14 -32.18 -4.51
N LEU A 284 -29.96 -31.39 -3.44
CA LEU A 284 -30.99 -31.14 -2.41
C LEU A 284 -32.37 -30.71 -2.96
N PRO A 285 -32.49 -29.83 -3.98
CA PRO A 285 -33.79 -29.39 -4.51
C PRO A 285 -34.62 -30.50 -5.16
N PHE A 286 -33.98 -31.58 -5.60
CA PHE A 286 -34.61 -32.64 -6.38
C PHE A 286 -34.99 -33.87 -5.54
N ILE A 287 -34.63 -33.88 -4.25
CA ILE A 287 -34.96 -34.99 -3.34
C ILE A 287 -36.46 -34.90 -2.97
N PRO A 288 -37.25 -35.96 -3.24
CA PRO A 288 -38.68 -35.96 -2.92
C PRO A 288 -38.92 -36.04 -1.41
N LYS A 289 -40.06 -35.48 -0.96
CA LYS A 289 -40.46 -35.46 0.46
C LYS A 289 -40.57 -36.85 1.10
N GLU A 290 -40.82 -37.89 0.30
CA GLU A 290 -40.89 -39.28 0.75
C GLU A 290 -39.55 -39.78 1.32
N GLN A 291 -38.43 -39.22 0.86
CA GLN A 291 -37.07 -39.51 1.32
C GLN A 291 -36.57 -38.45 2.32
N ALA A 292 -37.43 -37.96 3.22
CA ALA A 292 -37.09 -36.90 4.17
C ALA A 292 -35.87 -37.23 5.06
N ASP A 293 -35.72 -38.48 5.50
CA ASP A 293 -34.61 -38.88 6.39
C ASP A 293 -33.26 -38.81 5.63
N PHE A 294 -33.28 -39.16 4.34
CA PHE A 294 -32.15 -39.02 3.44
C PHE A 294 -31.85 -37.55 3.14
N LEU A 295 -32.88 -36.70 2.94
CA LEU A 295 -32.71 -35.25 2.76
C LEU A 295 -32.07 -34.58 3.98
N ILE A 296 -32.53 -34.90 5.19
CA ILE A 296 -32.00 -34.32 6.44
C ILE A 296 -30.54 -34.77 6.66
N SER A 297 -30.24 -36.06 6.48
CA SER A 297 -28.87 -36.58 6.64
C SER A 297 -27.88 -35.98 5.63
N THR A 298 -28.31 -35.81 4.37
CA THR A 298 -27.49 -35.18 3.33
C THR A 298 -27.30 -33.68 3.57
N ALA A 299 -28.37 -32.96 3.94
CA ALA A 299 -28.28 -31.55 4.31
C ALA A 299 -27.38 -31.32 5.53
N LYS A 300 -27.45 -32.16 6.57
CA LYS A 300 -26.57 -32.11 7.75
C LYS A 300 -25.10 -32.30 7.38
N ARG A 301 -24.80 -33.27 6.51
CA ARG A 301 -23.43 -33.51 6.02
C ARG A 301 -22.88 -32.31 5.24
N VAL A 302 -23.70 -31.76 4.36
CA VAL A 302 -23.35 -30.57 3.56
C VAL A 302 -23.14 -29.35 4.46
N ALA A 303 -24.03 -29.11 5.42
CA ALA A 303 -23.95 -27.98 6.34
C ALA A 303 -22.72 -28.04 7.26
N LYS A 304 -22.39 -29.22 7.81
CA LYS A 304 -21.16 -29.39 8.63
C LYS A 304 -19.90 -29.06 7.84
N LYS A 305 -19.77 -29.58 6.63
CA LYS A 305 -18.60 -29.34 5.78
C LYS A 305 -18.51 -27.90 5.28
N PHE A 306 -19.62 -27.27 4.91
CA PHE A 306 -19.61 -25.84 4.54
C PHE A 306 -19.36 -24.91 5.75
N HIS A 307 -19.75 -25.33 6.95
CA HIS A 307 -19.41 -24.62 8.17
C HIS A 307 -17.89 -24.65 8.44
N GLU A 308 -17.23 -25.81 8.26
CA GLU A 308 -15.76 -25.94 8.31
C GLU A 308 -15.05 -25.03 7.27
N GLU A 309 -15.64 -24.87 6.09
CA GLU A 309 -15.12 -23.99 5.01
C GLU A 309 -15.50 -22.50 5.18
N THR A 310 -16.12 -22.11 6.31
CA THR A 310 -16.62 -20.75 6.60
C THR A 310 -17.71 -20.23 5.65
N ASN A 311 -18.28 -21.09 4.81
CA ASN A 311 -19.38 -20.74 3.90
C ASN A 311 -20.74 -20.93 4.59
N VAL A 312 -21.04 -20.04 5.54
CA VAL A 312 -22.22 -20.12 6.42
C VAL A 312 -23.53 -19.91 5.63
N GLY A 313 -23.52 -19.13 4.56
CA GLY A 313 -24.69 -18.85 3.73
C GLY A 313 -25.25 -20.10 3.04
N ALA A 314 -24.38 -20.86 2.36
CA ALA A 314 -24.77 -22.10 1.67
C ALA A 314 -25.18 -23.21 2.67
N ALA A 315 -24.51 -23.27 3.82
CA ALA A 315 -24.86 -24.20 4.90
C ALA A 315 -26.28 -23.95 5.44
N LEU A 316 -26.65 -22.67 5.65
CA LEU A 316 -27.98 -22.29 6.10
C LEU A 316 -29.05 -22.67 5.06
N ASP A 317 -28.84 -22.33 3.79
CA ASP A 317 -29.81 -22.62 2.73
C ASP A 317 -30.06 -24.14 2.60
N ALA A 318 -29.01 -24.97 2.69
CA ALA A 318 -29.14 -26.42 2.70
C ALA A 318 -30.05 -26.92 3.86
N MET A 319 -29.82 -26.43 5.08
CA MET A 319 -30.63 -26.81 6.25
C MET A 319 -32.05 -26.24 6.23
N GLN A 320 -32.24 -24.99 5.78
CA GLN A 320 -33.55 -24.36 5.63
C GLN A 320 -34.41 -25.07 4.58
N ARG A 321 -33.82 -25.53 3.47
CA ARG A 321 -34.53 -26.34 2.46
C ARG A 321 -35.04 -27.66 3.06
N ALA A 322 -34.20 -28.36 3.81
CA ALA A 322 -34.61 -29.56 4.53
C ALA A 322 -35.72 -29.25 5.54
N TYR A 323 -35.63 -28.14 6.27
CA TYR A 323 -36.64 -27.74 7.26
C TYR A 323 -37.98 -27.37 6.62
N SER A 324 -37.99 -26.63 5.52
CA SER A 324 -39.22 -26.23 4.80
C SER A 324 -39.97 -27.41 4.15
N THR A 325 -39.26 -28.51 3.87
CA THR A 325 -39.85 -29.69 3.23
C THR A 325 -40.41 -30.69 4.24
N ALA A 326 -39.75 -30.87 5.39
CA ALA A 326 -40.16 -31.81 6.43
C ALA A 326 -39.80 -31.33 7.86
N PRO A 327 -40.51 -30.34 8.43
CA PRO A 327 -40.20 -29.80 9.75
C PRO A 327 -40.49 -30.78 10.90
N GLU A 328 -41.46 -31.68 10.74
CA GLU A 328 -41.91 -32.63 11.78
C GLU A 328 -40.88 -33.74 12.10
N LYS A 329 -39.89 -33.95 11.22
CA LYS A 329 -38.89 -35.02 11.33
C LYS A 329 -37.53 -34.56 11.87
N PHE A 330 -37.37 -33.27 12.16
CA PHE A 330 -36.13 -32.73 12.68
C PHE A 330 -35.89 -33.17 14.12
N SER A 331 -34.69 -33.65 14.42
CA SER A 331 -34.28 -33.90 15.81
C SER A 331 -33.88 -32.60 16.50
N MET A 332 -33.83 -32.61 17.84
CA MET A 332 -33.36 -31.45 18.62
C MET A 332 -31.92 -31.05 18.28
N GLU A 333 -31.06 -32.01 17.92
CA GLU A 333 -29.70 -31.72 17.43
C GLU A 333 -29.70 -30.98 16.09
N ASP A 334 -30.62 -31.34 15.19
CA ASP A 334 -30.71 -30.71 13.87
C ASP A 334 -31.29 -29.29 13.96
N ILE A 335 -32.21 -29.09 14.90
CA ILE A 335 -32.75 -27.77 15.27
C ILE A 335 -31.64 -26.89 15.86
N ASN A 336 -30.82 -27.46 16.74
CA ASN A 336 -29.69 -26.76 17.35
C ASN A 336 -28.68 -26.27 16.29
N LEU A 337 -28.30 -27.15 15.35
CA LEU A 337 -27.43 -26.81 14.23
C LEU A 337 -28.06 -25.74 13.31
N LEU A 338 -29.37 -25.83 13.05
CA LEU A 338 -30.06 -24.83 12.25
C LEU A 338 -30.07 -23.45 12.94
N ILE A 339 -30.25 -23.39 14.26
CA ILE A 339 -30.22 -22.15 15.03
C ILE A 339 -28.82 -21.54 15.03
N GLU A 340 -27.76 -22.33 15.20
CA GLU A 340 -26.37 -21.86 15.07
C GLU A 340 -26.12 -21.18 13.72
N LEU A 341 -26.55 -21.81 12.63
CA LEU A 341 -26.39 -21.27 11.28
C LEU A 341 -27.24 -20.00 11.05
N LEU A 342 -28.43 -19.93 11.64
CA LEU A 342 -29.29 -18.74 11.59
C LEU A 342 -28.67 -17.55 12.33
N ILE A 343 -28.13 -17.78 13.53
CA ILE A 343 -27.43 -16.76 14.32
C ILE A 343 -26.20 -16.26 13.56
N ALA A 344 -25.40 -17.18 12.99
CA ALA A 344 -24.19 -16.82 12.25
C ALA A 344 -24.47 -15.99 10.97
N ASN A 345 -25.64 -16.18 10.34
CA ASN A 345 -26.10 -15.38 9.19
C ASN A 345 -27.00 -14.19 9.58
N GLY A 346 -27.17 -13.86 10.87
CA GLY A 346 -27.96 -12.72 11.33
C GLY A 346 -29.48 -12.84 11.22
N HIS A 347 -30.03 -14.03 10.99
CA HIS A 347 -31.47 -14.27 10.84
C HIS A 347 -32.16 -14.54 12.18
N TYR A 348 -32.11 -13.57 13.10
CA TYR A 348 -32.50 -13.75 14.50
C TYR A 348 -34.01 -14.01 14.72
N ARG A 349 -34.89 -13.40 13.92
CA ARG A 349 -36.35 -13.63 14.04
C ARG A 349 -36.76 -15.05 13.69
N GLN A 350 -36.20 -15.59 12.61
CA GLN A 350 -36.47 -16.97 12.20
C GLN A 350 -35.95 -17.96 13.24
N ALA A 351 -34.80 -17.67 13.86
CA ALA A 351 -34.28 -18.47 14.98
C ALA A 351 -35.24 -18.42 16.18
N LEU A 352 -35.81 -17.26 16.51
CA LEU A 352 -36.80 -17.12 17.58
C LEU A 352 -38.09 -17.91 17.27
N ASP A 353 -38.59 -17.84 16.04
CA ASP A 353 -39.79 -18.56 15.61
C ASP A 353 -39.60 -20.09 15.74
N ILE A 354 -38.43 -20.60 15.33
CA ILE A 354 -38.09 -22.02 15.43
C ILE A 354 -37.92 -22.45 16.89
N LEU A 355 -37.30 -21.61 17.73
CA LEU A 355 -37.19 -21.83 19.17
C LEU A 355 -38.56 -21.86 19.85
N ALA A 356 -39.50 -21.00 19.45
CA ALA A 356 -40.86 -21.01 19.98
C ALA A 356 -41.63 -22.28 19.59
N MET A 357 -41.48 -22.75 18.35
CA MET A 357 -42.16 -23.95 17.87
C MET A 357 -41.64 -25.24 18.50
N HIS A 358 -40.33 -25.37 18.71
CA HIS A 358 -39.72 -26.64 19.13
C HIS A 358 -39.24 -26.67 20.58
N ALA A 359 -38.94 -25.52 21.20
CA ALA A 359 -38.48 -25.45 22.60
C ALA A 359 -39.57 -25.00 23.58
N SER A 360 -40.85 -25.01 23.18
CA SER A 360 -42.01 -24.65 24.02
C SER A 360 -41.93 -23.25 24.67
N VAL A 361 -41.23 -22.31 24.03
CA VAL A 361 -41.13 -20.92 24.51
C VAL A 361 -42.43 -20.18 24.19
N GLU A 362 -43.14 -19.71 25.21
CA GLU A 362 -44.40 -18.97 25.02
C GLU A 362 -44.12 -17.49 24.74
N LEU A 363 -44.39 -17.07 23.50
CA LEU A 363 -44.28 -15.68 23.05
C LEU A 363 -45.64 -14.98 23.19
N HIS A 364 -45.69 -13.93 24.02
CA HIS A 364 -46.89 -13.10 24.17
C HIS A 364 -46.70 -11.76 23.44
N ASN A 365 -47.73 -11.36 22.67
CA ASN A 365 -47.73 -10.16 21.79
C ASN A 365 -46.69 -10.19 20.65
N TYR A 366 -46.52 -11.36 20.01
CA TYR A 366 -45.66 -11.54 18.84
C TYR A 366 -46.42 -12.27 17.74
N GLU A 367 -46.50 -11.68 16.55
CA GLU A 367 -47.15 -12.31 15.39
C GLU A 367 -46.15 -13.18 14.63
N LEU A 368 -46.36 -14.50 14.67
CA LEU A 368 -45.56 -15.47 13.92
C LEU A 368 -45.70 -15.24 12.40
N GLY A 369 -44.57 -15.06 11.70
CA GLY A 369 -44.51 -15.07 10.23
C GLY A 369 -44.56 -13.72 9.49
N VAL A 370 -44.38 -12.57 10.15
CA VAL A 370 -44.34 -11.24 9.48
C VAL A 370 -42.93 -10.88 8.98
N ARG A 371 -42.83 -10.36 7.75
CA ARG A 371 -41.57 -9.99 7.06
C ARG A 371 -40.78 -8.88 7.78
N GLU A 372 -39.47 -8.90 7.52
CA GLU A 372 -38.30 -8.34 8.23
C GLU A 372 -38.29 -6.86 8.69
N GLU A 373 -39.31 -6.03 8.42
CA GLU A 373 -39.16 -4.56 8.56
C GLU A 373 -39.91 -3.89 9.73
N SER A 374 -40.66 -4.62 10.55
CA SER A 374 -41.42 -4.03 11.66
C SER A 374 -40.71 -4.23 13.01
N GLN A 375 -40.25 -3.17 13.68
CA GLN A 375 -39.67 -3.22 15.04
C GLN A 375 -40.56 -4.05 15.99
N ILE A 376 -39.96 -4.94 16.78
CA ILE A 376 -40.69 -5.70 17.81
C ILE A 376 -41.31 -4.69 18.77
N SER A 377 -42.63 -4.77 18.97
CA SER A 377 -43.36 -3.85 19.82
C SER A 377 -42.87 -3.89 21.28
N SER A 378 -42.87 -2.74 21.95
CA SER A 378 -42.35 -2.54 23.32
C SER A 378 -43.08 -3.29 24.44
N ASN A 379 -44.09 -4.11 24.12
CA ASN A 379 -44.89 -4.94 25.04
C ASN A 379 -44.72 -6.44 24.77
N PHE A 380 -43.54 -6.86 24.32
CA PHE A 380 -43.18 -8.26 24.10
C PHE A 380 -42.80 -8.93 25.42
N SER A 381 -43.46 -10.05 25.76
CA SER A 381 -43.12 -10.82 26.96
C SER A 381 -42.89 -12.29 26.62
N ILE A 382 -41.81 -12.84 27.15
CA ILE A 382 -41.39 -14.23 26.95
C ILE A 382 -41.51 -14.96 28.28
N VAL A 383 -42.11 -16.15 28.24
CA VAL A 383 -41.99 -17.13 29.32
C VAL A 383 -41.02 -18.20 28.86
N ILE A 384 -39.88 -18.32 29.54
CA ILE A 384 -38.85 -19.33 29.26
C ILE A 384 -39.14 -20.55 30.15
N PRO A 385 -39.43 -21.73 29.57
CA PRO A 385 -39.58 -22.96 30.34
C PRO A 385 -38.30 -23.39 31.06
N ASP A 386 -38.45 -23.92 32.28
CA ASP A 386 -37.35 -24.44 33.10
C ASP A 386 -36.64 -25.65 32.45
N ASN A 387 -37.35 -26.43 31.63
CA ASN A 387 -36.89 -27.71 31.07
C ASN A 387 -36.17 -27.61 29.71
N ILE A 388 -35.75 -26.41 29.28
CA ILE A 388 -35.00 -26.22 28.03
C ILE A 388 -33.54 -26.69 28.19
N VAL A 389 -33.01 -27.33 27.15
CA VAL A 389 -31.59 -27.72 27.04
C VAL A 389 -30.70 -26.48 27.14
N LEU A 390 -29.65 -26.53 27.97
CA LEU A 390 -28.79 -25.38 28.29
C LEU A 390 -28.25 -24.63 27.06
N ASP A 391 -27.85 -25.36 26.03
CA ASP A 391 -27.32 -24.78 24.78
C ASP A 391 -28.39 -24.06 23.93
N LEU A 392 -29.65 -24.54 23.93
CA LEU A 392 -30.75 -23.81 23.30
C LEU A 392 -31.10 -22.54 24.08
N ARG A 393 -30.88 -22.55 25.40
CA ARG A 393 -31.12 -21.39 26.27
C ARG A 393 -30.08 -20.28 26.04
N THR A 394 -28.80 -20.62 25.85
CA THR A 394 -27.74 -19.66 25.53
C THR A 394 -27.94 -19.06 24.14
N LYS A 395 -28.35 -19.89 23.16
CA LYS A 395 -28.72 -19.42 21.81
C LYS A 395 -29.95 -18.53 21.83
N LEU A 396 -30.96 -18.86 22.63
CA LEU A 396 -32.11 -17.98 22.86
C LEU A 396 -31.64 -16.63 23.42
N ALA A 397 -30.74 -16.63 24.41
CA ALA A 397 -30.18 -15.41 24.97
C ALA A 397 -29.51 -14.53 23.91
N VAL A 398 -28.64 -15.11 23.06
CA VAL A 398 -27.98 -14.40 21.95
C VAL A 398 -28.99 -13.82 20.97
N VAL A 399 -30.03 -14.59 20.60
CA VAL A 399 -31.10 -14.13 19.70
C VAL A 399 -31.85 -12.94 20.31
N LEU A 400 -32.19 -12.98 21.60
CA LEU A 400 -32.90 -11.89 22.27
C LEU A 400 -32.06 -10.62 22.40
N VAL A 401 -30.74 -10.77 22.57
CA VAL A 401 -29.79 -9.65 22.60
C VAL A 401 -29.78 -8.92 21.24
N HIS A 402 -29.61 -9.65 20.14
CA HIS A 402 -29.61 -9.06 18.80
C HIS A 402 -30.98 -8.50 18.37
N LEU A 403 -32.08 -9.04 18.92
CA LEU A 403 -33.42 -8.50 18.74
C LEU A 403 -33.73 -7.28 19.64
N LYS A 404 -32.77 -6.86 20.48
CA LYS A 404 -32.85 -5.68 21.37
C LYS A 404 -34.00 -5.75 22.40
N CYS A 405 -34.29 -6.94 22.90
CA CYS A 405 -35.33 -7.16 23.90
C CYS A 405 -34.82 -6.89 25.34
N GLU A 406 -34.55 -5.62 25.67
CA GLU A 406 -33.91 -5.21 26.93
C GLU A 406 -34.64 -5.71 28.19
N GLN A 407 -35.97 -5.77 28.16
CA GLN A 407 -36.82 -6.20 29.29
C GLN A 407 -36.55 -7.65 29.74
N CYS A 408 -35.96 -8.46 28.87
CA CYS A 408 -35.67 -9.87 29.15
C CYS A 408 -34.22 -10.11 29.57
N PHE A 409 -33.31 -9.12 29.44
CA PHE A 409 -31.88 -9.33 29.67
C PHE A 409 -31.57 -9.73 31.10
N ASP A 410 -32.16 -9.06 32.09
CA ASP A 410 -31.89 -9.39 33.49
C ASP A 410 -32.35 -10.81 33.85
N LYS A 411 -33.54 -11.21 33.39
CA LYS A 411 -34.05 -12.59 33.59
C LYS A 411 -33.15 -13.63 32.94
N VAL A 412 -32.81 -13.43 31.67
CA VAL A 412 -31.95 -14.35 30.91
C VAL A 412 -30.55 -14.47 31.51
N ILE A 413 -29.98 -13.35 31.97
CA ILE A 413 -28.66 -13.33 32.63
C ILE A 413 -28.73 -14.01 33.99
N ASP A 414 -29.77 -13.74 34.79
CA ASP A 414 -29.95 -14.39 36.10
C ASP A 414 -30.17 -15.90 35.96
N ASP A 415 -30.91 -16.32 34.93
CA ASP A 415 -31.13 -17.74 34.61
C ASP A 415 -29.81 -18.43 34.20
N ILE A 416 -28.98 -17.79 33.37
CA ILE A 416 -27.64 -18.30 33.01
C ILE A 416 -26.76 -18.43 34.26
N LEU A 417 -26.75 -17.40 35.12
CA LEU A 417 -25.96 -17.39 36.36
C LEU A 417 -26.40 -18.45 37.37
N ALA A 418 -27.68 -18.81 37.39
CA ALA A 418 -28.23 -19.80 38.32
C ALA A 418 -28.10 -21.24 37.83
N LEU A 419 -28.21 -21.47 36.51
CA LEU A 419 -28.35 -22.81 35.92
C LEU A 419 -27.06 -23.35 35.29
N ILE A 420 -26.10 -22.49 34.94
CA ILE A 420 -24.87 -22.87 34.23
C ILE A 420 -23.66 -22.65 35.14
N ASP A 421 -22.86 -23.69 35.35
CA ASP A 421 -21.63 -23.59 36.13
C ASP A 421 -20.48 -22.97 35.30
N PRO A 422 -19.89 -21.84 35.72
CA PRO A 422 -18.77 -21.20 35.04
C PRO A 422 -17.50 -22.06 34.92
N GLU A 423 -17.38 -23.18 35.65
CA GLU A 423 -16.24 -24.10 35.54
C GLU A 423 -16.43 -25.23 34.52
N SER A 424 -17.66 -25.58 34.15
CA SER A 424 -17.92 -26.58 33.10
C SER A 424 -18.18 -25.93 31.75
N ASP A 425 -19.08 -24.95 31.71
CA ASP A 425 -19.71 -24.45 30.48
C ASP A 425 -19.51 -22.93 30.35
N GLY A 426 -18.26 -22.49 30.46
CA GLY A 426 -17.90 -21.06 30.40
C GLY A 426 -17.94 -20.45 28.99
N ASP A 427 -17.98 -21.28 27.95
CA ASP A 427 -18.22 -20.89 26.55
C ASP A 427 -19.60 -20.24 26.38
N CYS A 428 -20.62 -20.81 27.01
CA CYS A 428 -21.98 -20.30 27.04
C CYS A 428 -22.06 -18.85 27.56
N TYR A 429 -21.28 -18.53 28.59
CA TYR A 429 -21.17 -17.17 29.13
C TYR A 429 -20.47 -16.22 28.16
N LEU A 430 -19.43 -16.70 27.49
CA LEU A 430 -18.66 -15.91 26.54
C LEU A 430 -19.51 -15.55 25.31
N ASP A 431 -20.26 -16.49 24.76
CA ASP A 431 -21.10 -16.26 23.58
C ASP A 431 -22.15 -15.16 23.82
N VAL A 432 -22.84 -15.23 24.97
CA VAL A 432 -23.83 -14.22 25.36
C VAL A 432 -23.16 -12.88 25.68
N ALA A 433 -22.00 -12.89 26.34
CA ALA A 433 -21.23 -11.67 26.60
C ALA A 433 -20.74 -11.01 25.30
N GLU A 434 -20.27 -11.77 24.32
CA GLU A 434 -19.85 -11.24 23.01
C GLU A 434 -21.03 -10.66 22.22
N ALA A 435 -22.20 -11.31 22.26
CA ALA A 435 -23.42 -10.76 21.68
C ALA A 435 -23.80 -9.42 22.32
N LEU A 436 -23.76 -9.33 23.66
CA LEU A 436 -24.02 -8.09 24.40
C LEU A 436 -23.00 -7.00 24.07
N MET A 437 -21.72 -7.34 23.91
CA MET A 437 -20.67 -6.40 23.51
C MET A 437 -20.87 -5.86 22.09
N LYS A 438 -21.29 -6.71 21.14
CA LYS A 438 -21.56 -6.31 19.76
C LYS A 438 -22.70 -5.29 19.67
N GLU A 439 -23.72 -5.43 20.51
CA GLU A 439 -24.85 -4.50 20.60
C GLU A 439 -24.62 -3.34 21.62
N GLU A 440 -23.39 -3.16 22.10
CA GLU A 440 -22.96 -2.07 23.01
C GLU A 440 -23.56 -2.10 24.44
N TYR A 441 -24.14 -3.23 24.88
CA TYR A 441 -24.68 -3.42 26.23
C TYR A 441 -23.61 -3.88 27.25
N TYR A 442 -22.56 -3.06 27.43
CA TYR A 442 -21.38 -3.42 28.22
C TYR A 442 -21.65 -3.72 29.70
N ARG A 443 -22.61 -3.04 30.33
CA ARG A 443 -22.95 -3.27 31.76
C ARG A 443 -23.49 -4.67 32.01
N HIS A 444 -24.32 -5.17 31.10
CA HIS A 444 -24.88 -6.51 31.19
C HIS A 444 -23.81 -7.57 30.86
N ALA A 445 -22.95 -7.30 29.87
CA ALA A 445 -21.82 -8.18 29.54
C ALA A 445 -20.87 -8.39 30.74
N LEU A 446 -20.58 -7.33 31.52
CA LEU A 446 -19.73 -7.43 32.72
C LEU A 446 -20.29 -8.41 33.76
N ARG A 447 -21.62 -8.51 33.91
CA ARG A 447 -22.24 -9.45 34.87
C ARG A 447 -21.89 -10.90 34.55
N LEU A 448 -21.75 -11.23 33.25
CA LEU A 448 -21.38 -12.57 32.77
C LEU A 448 -19.86 -12.78 32.73
N LEU A 449 -19.07 -11.74 32.49
CA LEU A 449 -17.61 -11.83 32.42
C LEU A 449 -16.94 -11.95 33.81
N VAL A 450 -17.52 -11.35 34.86
CA VAL A 450 -16.95 -11.38 36.22
C VAL A 450 -16.84 -12.80 36.82
N PRO A 451 -17.84 -13.70 36.67
CA PRO A 451 -17.69 -15.10 37.04
C PRO A 451 -16.58 -15.82 36.25
N LEU A 452 -16.47 -15.56 34.94
CA LEU A 452 -15.47 -16.22 34.09
C LEU A 452 -14.03 -15.87 34.46
N ILE A 453 -13.74 -14.61 34.81
CA ILE A 453 -12.39 -14.22 35.25
C ILE A 453 -11.99 -14.84 36.59
N LYS A 454 -12.97 -15.27 37.41
CA LYS A 454 -12.74 -15.96 38.70
C LYS A 454 -12.61 -17.47 38.53
N SER A 455 -13.08 -18.02 37.42
CA SER A 455 -12.96 -19.45 37.08
C SER A 455 -11.52 -19.82 36.77
N LYS A 456 -11.07 -21.00 37.20
CA LYS A 456 -9.70 -21.48 36.95
C LYS A 456 -9.47 -21.94 35.50
N LYS A 457 -10.52 -22.38 34.81
CA LYS A 457 -10.43 -22.93 33.45
C LYS A 457 -10.60 -21.85 32.37
N PHE A 458 -11.45 -20.87 32.62
CA PHE A 458 -11.82 -19.84 31.64
C PHE A 458 -11.17 -18.47 31.90
N SER A 459 -10.25 -18.35 32.88
CA SER A 459 -9.42 -17.15 33.10
C SER A 459 -8.34 -16.97 32.02
N LEU A 460 -8.75 -17.00 30.75
CA LEU A 460 -7.91 -16.86 29.57
C LEU A 460 -7.69 -15.38 29.26
N ALA A 461 -6.61 -15.08 28.55
CA ALA A 461 -6.28 -13.71 28.17
C ALA A 461 -7.38 -13.05 27.30
N ALA A 462 -8.06 -13.82 26.43
CA ALA A 462 -9.18 -13.34 25.63
C ALA A 462 -10.37 -12.86 26.48
N VAL A 463 -10.72 -13.60 27.55
CA VAL A 463 -11.82 -13.22 28.46
C VAL A 463 -11.45 -11.97 29.25
N TRP A 464 -10.21 -11.88 29.74
CA TRP A 464 -9.71 -10.68 30.41
C TRP A 464 -9.70 -9.45 29.48
N LEU A 465 -9.42 -9.63 28.18
CA LEU A 465 -9.48 -8.57 27.17
C LEU A 465 -10.92 -8.03 27.06
N ARG A 466 -11.91 -8.92 26.87
CA ARG A 466 -13.32 -8.54 26.79
C ARG A 466 -13.80 -7.83 28.06
N TYR A 467 -13.39 -8.32 29.24
CA TYR A 467 -13.70 -7.69 30.52
C TYR A 467 -13.09 -6.28 30.64
N ALA A 468 -11.83 -6.11 30.23
CA ALA A 468 -11.14 -4.83 30.25
C ALA A 468 -11.78 -3.82 29.27
N ASP A 469 -12.13 -4.25 28.06
CA ASP A 469 -12.82 -3.43 27.07
C ASP A 469 -14.19 -2.99 27.57
N CYS A 470 -15.01 -3.90 28.11
CA CYS A 470 -16.30 -3.55 28.70
C CYS A 470 -16.15 -2.54 29.85
N SER A 471 -15.18 -2.76 30.74
CA SER A 471 -14.92 -1.87 31.87
C SER A 471 -14.49 -0.48 31.41
N ARG A 472 -13.71 -0.42 30.31
CA ARG A 472 -13.30 0.84 29.68
C ARG A 472 -14.50 1.61 29.12
N TRP A 473 -15.42 0.93 28.43
CA TRP A 473 -16.64 1.55 27.88
C TRP A 473 -17.64 1.99 28.97
N VAL A 474 -17.68 1.29 30.09
CA VAL A 474 -18.47 1.67 31.28
C VAL A 474 -17.80 2.81 32.09
N GLU A 475 -16.64 3.29 31.64
CA GLU A 475 -15.82 4.32 32.30
C GLU A 475 -15.23 3.92 33.67
N ASN A 476 -15.24 2.62 33.99
CA ASN A 476 -14.58 2.06 35.16
C ASN A 476 -13.09 1.83 34.86
N TYR A 477 -12.33 2.92 34.76
CA TYR A 477 -10.93 2.90 34.33
C TYR A 477 -9.99 2.15 35.28
N ASP A 478 -10.27 2.11 36.59
CA ASP A 478 -9.48 1.33 37.56
C ASP A 478 -9.52 -0.16 37.28
N GLU A 479 -10.72 -0.72 37.09
CA GLU A 479 -10.92 -2.14 36.78
C GLU A 479 -10.39 -2.48 35.38
N ALA A 480 -10.59 -1.58 34.40
CA ALA A 480 -10.05 -1.76 33.05
C ALA A 480 -8.52 -1.90 33.06
N ILE A 481 -7.81 -1.07 33.83
CA ILE A 481 -6.35 -1.15 33.96
C ILE A 481 -5.93 -2.49 34.60
N VAL A 482 -6.63 -2.95 35.63
CA VAL A 482 -6.35 -4.27 36.25
C VAL A 482 -6.55 -5.38 35.23
N GLY A 483 -7.64 -5.32 34.45
CA GLY A 483 -7.92 -6.25 33.38
C GLY A 483 -6.82 -6.26 32.32
N TYR A 484 -6.47 -5.11 31.75
CA TYR A 484 -5.42 -5.04 30.72
C TYR A 484 -4.04 -5.43 31.24
N ARG A 485 -3.68 -5.12 32.50
CA ARG A 485 -2.43 -5.62 33.12
C ARG A 485 -2.38 -7.15 33.13
N LYS A 486 -3.50 -7.79 33.45
CA LYS A 486 -3.61 -9.26 33.40
C LYS A 486 -3.50 -9.78 31.97
N VAL A 487 -4.16 -9.15 31.01
CA VAL A 487 -4.04 -9.51 29.59
C VAL A 487 -2.58 -9.47 29.14
N VAL A 488 -1.87 -8.37 29.39
CA VAL A 488 -0.45 -8.20 29.00
C VAL A 488 0.46 -9.22 29.69
N SER A 489 0.13 -9.63 30.91
CA SER A 489 0.88 -10.68 31.62
C SER A 489 0.64 -12.10 31.08
N LEU A 490 -0.54 -12.36 30.50
CA LEU A 490 -0.94 -13.68 30.02
C LEU A 490 -0.66 -13.88 28.54
N ALA A 491 -0.81 -12.83 27.73
CA ALA A 491 -0.67 -12.88 26.28
C ALA A 491 -0.20 -11.55 25.70
N ARG A 492 0.31 -11.60 24.47
CA ARG A 492 0.89 -10.44 23.76
C ARG A 492 -0.13 -9.82 22.80
N TYR A 493 -1.23 -9.30 23.34
CA TYR A 493 -2.22 -8.55 22.53
C TYR A 493 -1.80 -7.10 22.37
N LEU A 494 -1.61 -6.65 21.12
CA LEU A 494 -1.18 -5.29 20.77
C LEU A 494 -2.20 -4.24 21.23
N ASP A 495 -3.48 -4.45 20.90
CA ASP A 495 -4.59 -3.56 21.28
C ASP A 495 -4.68 -3.36 22.79
N ALA A 496 -4.40 -4.42 23.57
CA ALA A 496 -4.40 -4.36 25.03
C ALA A 496 -3.26 -3.49 25.56
N ARG A 497 -2.06 -3.56 24.96
CA ARG A 497 -0.91 -2.72 25.35
C ARG A 497 -1.18 -1.24 25.05
N LEU A 498 -1.70 -0.94 23.86
CA LEU A 498 -2.08 0.43 23.46
C LEU A 498 -3.17 1.00 24.38
N ALA A 499 -4.24 0.21 24.62
CA ALA A 499 -5.33 0.61 25.52
C ALA A 499 -4.84 0.85 26.96
N LEU A 500 -3.99 -0.04 27.48
CA LEU A 500 -3.40 0.09 28.81
C LEU A 500 -2.55 1.36 28.91
N ALA A 501 -1.67 1.60 27.94
CA ALA A 501 -0.81 2.77 27.93
C ALA A 501 -1.61 4.07 27.85
N ALA A 502 -2.65 4.13 27.02
CA ALA A 502 -3.54 5.29 26.92
C ALA A 502 -4.27 5.57 28.26
N LEU A 503 -4.74 4.53 28.96
CA LEU A 503 -5.39 4.68 30.26
C LEU A 503 -4.41 5.09 31.37
N LEU A 504 -3.21 4.51 31.40
CA LEU A 504 -2.15 4.88 32.35
C LEU A 504 -1.65 6.32 32.12
N LYS A 505 -1.53 6.74 30.85
CA LYS A 505 -1.23 8.13 30.46
C LYS A 505 -2.28 9.09 31.01
N LYS A 506 -3.58 8.78 30.87
CA LYS A 506 -4.67 9.59 31.46
C LYS A 506 -4.58 9.71 32.99
N LYS A 507 -4.05 8.71 33.68
CA LYS A 507 -3.80 8.74 35.13
C LYS A 507 -2.49 9.40 35.54
N GLY A 508 -1.66 9.83 34.60
CA GLY A 508 -0.32 10.38 34.86
C GLY A 508 0.73 9.33 35.27
N GLN A 509 0.46 8.03 35.07
CA GLN A 509 1.41 6.94 35.36
C GLN A 509 2.30 6.64 34.15
N TYR A 510 3.14 7.61 33.79
CA TYR A 510 3.94 7.58 32.57
C TYR A 510 4.96 6.42 32.51
N ASP A 511 5.65 6.12 33.61
CA ASP A 511 6.66 5.03 33.64
C ASP A 511 6.07 3.65 33.45
N GLU A 512 4.84 3.44 33.91
CA GLU A 512 4.14 2.18 33.70
C GLU A 512 3.58 2.08 32.28
N ALA A 513 3.07 3.19 31.74
CA ALA A 513 2.64 3.27 30.35
C ALA A 513 3.79 2.98 29.38
N LEU A 514 4.99 3.52 29.63
CA LEU A 514 6.19 3.23 28.84
C LEU A 514 6.55 1.74 28.89
N ARG A 515 6.57 1.12 30.08
CA ARG A 515 6.81 -0.32 30.24
C ARG A 515 5.77 -1.18 29.52
N ALA A 516 4.51 -0.76 29.49
CA ALA A 516 3.47 -1.48 28.76
C ALA A 516 3.67 -1.46 27.23
N LEU A 517 4.30 -0.40 26.70
CA LEU A 517 4.63 -0.23 25.28
C LEU A 517 6.05 -0.72 24.93
N GLU A 518 6.78 -1.30 25.88
CA GLU A 518 8.11 -1.82 25.63
C GLU A 518 8.05 -3.08 24.77
N GLN A 519 8.92 -3.14 23.76
CA GLN A 519 9.03 -4.27 22.85
C GLN A 519 10.48 -4.72 22.81
N ASP A 520 10.72 -5.98 23.16
CA ASP A 520 12.06 -6.55 23.20
C ASP A 520 12.43 -7.11 21.81
N PRO A 521 13.39 -6.50 21.09
CA PRO A 521 13.72 -6.88 19.72
C PRO A 521 14.35 -8.28 19.59
N GLU A 522 14.82 -8.87 20.69
CA GLU A 522 15.39 -10.23 20.72
C GLU A 522 14.32 -11.32 20.92
N ILE A 523 13.13 -10.94 21.43
CA ILE A 523 12.11 -11.89 21.91
C ILE A 523 10.83 -11.81 21.08
N GLU A 524 10.54 -10.64 20.48
CA GLU A 524 9.34 -10.42 19.68
C GLU A 524 9.60 -9.64 18.39
N TYR A 525 8.74 -9.87 17.39
CA TYR A 525 8.63 -9.00 16.22
C TYR A 525 8.11 -7.64 16.67
N LEU A 526 8.80 -6.57 16.28
CA LEU A 526 8.43 -5.21 16.64
C LEU A 526 7.17 -4.78 15.87
N ASP A 527 6.28 -4.07 16.56
CA ASP A 527 5.09 -3.50 15.94
C ASP A 527 5.30 -2.01 15.69
N PRO A 528 5.11 -1.53 14.45
CA PRO A 528 5.28 -0.12 14.11
C PRO A 528 4.46 0.85 14.96
N GLU A 529 3.20 0.52 15.22
CA GLU A 529 2.23 1.40 15.87
C GLU A 529 2.55 1.53 17.36
N VAL A 530 2.81 0.40 18.04
CA VAL A 530 3.21 0.37 19.45
C VAL A 530 4.49 1.17 19.67
N LEU A 531 5.49 0.98 18.81
CA LEU A 531 6.76 1.69 18.92
C LEU A 531 6.63 3.20 18.61
N HIS A 532 5.74 3.59 17.70
CA HIS A 532 5.43 5.00 17.45
C HIS A 532 4.76 5.67 18.66
N GLU A 533 3.74 5.03 19.24
CA GLU A 533 3.08 5.55 20.45
C GLU A 533 4.06 5.64 21.63
N ARG A 534 4.98 4.68 21.76
CA ARG A 534 6.06 4.77 22.74
C ARG A 534 6.94 5.99 22.48
N CYS A 535 7.28 6.29 21.24
CA CYS A 535 8.09 7.45 20.89
C CYS A 535 7.38 8.76 21.26
N LEU A 536 6.09 8.89 20.96
CA LEU A 536 5.30 10.07 21.35
C LEU A 536 5.29 10.26 22.87
N LEU A 537 5.09 9.17 23.62
CA LEU A 537 5.10 9.22 25.08
C LEU A 537 6.48 9.56 25.65
N LEU A 538 7.56 9.01 25.10
CA LEU A 538 8.93 9.33 25.53
C LEU A 538 9.27 10.82 25.31
N HIS A 539 8.81 11.40 24.20
CA HIS A 539 8.98 12.81 23.92
C HIS A 539 8.22 13.69 24.93
N GLU A 540 6.96 13.35 25.24
CA GLU A 540 6.16 14.07 26.24
C GLU A 540 6.77 14.02 27.65
N VAL A 541 7.35 12.87 28.03
CA VAL A 541 7.98 12.68 29.35
C VAL A 541 9.38 13.33 29.43
N GLY A 542 9.97 13.69 28.29
CA GLY A 542 11.32 14.28 28.22
C GLY A 542 12.46 13.27 28.31
N ARG A 543 12.21 11.96 28.09
CA ARG A 543 13.25 10.92 28.02
C ARG A 543 13.88 10.88 26.63
N TYR A 544 14.61 11.96 26.29
CA TYR A 544 15.08 12.20 24.92
C TYR A 544 16.04 11.13 24.37
N GLN A 545 16.94 10.56 25.19
CA GLN A 545 17.87 9.54 24.71
C GLN A 545 17.17 8.27 24.21
N GLU A 546 16.19 7.79 24.99
CA GLU A 546 15.37 6.64 24.61
C GLU A 546 14.45 6.95 23.43
N PHE A 547 13.92 8.17 23.36
CA PHE A 547 13.14 8.65 22.22
C PHE A 547 13.96 8.60 20.93
N LEU A 548 15.18 9.13 20.94
CA LEU A 548 16.08 9.10 19.78
C LEU A 548 16.41 7.65 19.37
N ALA A 549 16.69 6.77 20.34
CA ALA A 549 16.99 5.36 20.05
C ALA A 549 15.80 4.62 19.44
N ALA A 550 14.61 4.72 20.07
CA ALA A 550 13.40 4.06 19.60
C ALA A 550 12.95 4.57 18.23
N GLY A 551 12.96 5.89 18.03
CA GLY A 551 12.60 6.51 16.76
C GLY A 551 13.57 6.15 15.62
N PHE A 552 14.86 6.02 15.92
CA PHE A 552 15.84 5.55 14.93
C PHE A 552 15.54 4.11 14.49
N ILE A 553 15.25 3.20 15.43
CA ILE A 553 14.91 1.80 15.12
C ILE A 553 13.67 1.74 14.23
N LEU A 554 12.62 2.49 14.58
CA LEU A 554 11.38 2.55 13.82
C LEU A 554 11.61 2.97 12.36
N LEU A 555 12.35 4.06 12.13
CA LEU A 555 12.58 4.60 10.79
C LEU A 555 13.61 3.79 10.00
N ALA A 556 14.56 3.15 10.68
CA ALA A 556 15.60 2.36 10.04
C ALA A 556 15.07 1.11 9.32
N ARG A 557 13.86 0.63 9.64
CA ARG A 557 13.23 -0.52 8.96
C ARG A 557 13.11 -0.34 7.45
N HIS A 558 12.87 0.90 7.01
CA HIS A 558 12.68 1.26 5.61
C HIS A 558 14.00 1.68 4.94
N CYS A 559 15.13 1.55 5.64
CA CYS A 559 16.41 2.13 5.27
C CYS A 559 17.53 1.08 5.26
N TYR A 560 18.67 1.44 4.67
CA TYR A 560 19.93 0.71 4.86
C TYR A 560 20.68 1.30 6.06
N GLN A 561 21.08 0.46 7.01
CA GLN A 561 21.85 0.95 8.14
C GLN A 561 23.26 1.38 7.74
N ILE A 562 23.61 2.61 8.10
CA ILE A 562 24.95 3.17 7.94
C ILE A 562 25.78 2.77 9.17
N LYS A 563 26.73 1.83 8.98
CA LYS A 563 27.59 1.35 10.07
C LYS A 563 28.92 2.11 10.12
N LYS A 564 29.44 2.55 8.97
CA LYS A 564 30.75 3.21 8.88
C LYS A 564 30.63 4.64 8.35
N ARG A 565 31.54 5.50 8.79
CA ARG A 565 31.72 6.85 8.24
C ARG A 565 31.99 6.85 6.72
N GLN A 566 32.58 5.78 6.21
CA GLN A 566 32.80 5.58 4.77
C GLN A 566 31.48 5.41 3.99
N ASP A 567 30.44 4.84 4.62
CA ASP A 567 29.13 4.71 3.98
C ASP A 567 28.48 6.08 3.80
N ILE A 568 28.65 7.00 4.77
CA ILE A 568 28.21 8.41 4.67
C ILE A 568 28.92 9.12 3.51
N ALA A 569 30.22 8.87 3.34
CA ALA A 569 30.99 9.44 2.23
C ALA A 569 30.42 9.03 0.86
N VAL A 570 30.03 7.77 0.72
CA VAL A 570 29.40 7.26 -0.49
C VAL A 570 28.00 7.87 -0.69
N LEU A 571 27.21 7.99 0.37
CA LEU A 571 25.87 8.58 0.33
C LEU A 571 25.86 10.09 0.10
N SER A 572 26.96 10.80 0.41
CA SER A 572 27.12 12.21 0.06
C SER A 572 27.10 12.45 -1.46
N HIS A 573 27.21 11.39 -2.27
CA HIS A 573 27.02 11.42 -3.71
C HIS A 573 25.64 10.90 -4.12
N VAL A 574 24.83 11.80 -4.67
CA VAL A 574 23.40 11.60 -4.96
C VAL A 574 23.14 10.51 -6.02
N LYS A 575 24.14 10.16 -6.84
CA LYS A 575 24.03 9.10 -7.87
C LYS A 575 24.19 7.68 -7.35
N TYR A 576 24.61 7.49 -6.10
CA TYR A 576 24.87 6.14 -5.57
C TYR A 576 23.63 5.44 -5.00
N HIS A 577 22.51 6.15 -4.84
CA HIS A 577 21.31 5.62 -4.20
C HIS A 577 20.59 4.51 -4.98
N GLU A 578 20.94 4.26 -6.25
CA GLU A 578 20.16 3.39 -7.14
C GLU A 578 20.82 2.02 -7.43
N ASN A 579 22.11 1.81 -7.12
CA ASN A 579 22.89 0.74 -7.77
C ASN A 579 23.49 -0.36 -6.86
N LYS A 580 22.89 -0.68 -5.72
CA LYS A 580 23.30 -1.91 -4.98
C LYS A 580 22.13 -2.73 -4.45
N ASN A 581 22.20 -4.03 -4.74
CA ASN A 581 21.47 -5.12 -4.07
C ASN A 581 21.87 -5.18 -2.58
N ARG A 582 21.44 -4.20 -1.79
CA ARG A 582 21.54 -4.23 -0.34
C ARG A 582 20.19 -4.68 0.21
N ILE A 583 20.21 -5.48 1.27
CA ILE A 583 19.00 -5.96 1.93
C ILE A 583 18.48 -4.80 2.80
N LEU A 584 17.22 -4.39 2.61
CA LEU A 584 16.60 -3.39 3.49
C LEU A 584 16.54 -3.95 4.91
N GLY A 585 16.80 -3.10 5.92
CA GLY A 585 16.72 -3.53 7.31
C GLY A 585 17.83 -4.48 7.79
N GLU A 586 18.94 -4.65 7.05
CA GLU A 586 20.05 -5.50 7.50
C GLU A 586 20.62 -5.03 8.85
N GLY A 587 20.35 -5.79 9.93
CA GLY A 587 20.72 -5.47 11.31
C GLY A 587 19.69 -4.64 12.09
N VAL A 588 18.50 -4.42 11.54
CA VAL A 588 17.31 -3.93 12.26
C VAL A 588 16.53 -5.15 12.78
N PRO A 589 15.88 -5.08 13.95
CA PRO A 589 15.01 -6.16 14.43
C PRO A 589 13.85 -6.43 13.45
N ASP A 590 13.34 -7.65 13.46
CA ASP A 590 12.25 -8.04 12.57
C ASP A 590 10.92 -7.36 12.99
N PHE A 591 10.14 -6.89 12.01
CA PHE A 591 8.85 -6.23 12.22
C PHE A 591 7.67 -7.11 11.79
N VAL A 592 6.51 -6.89 12.39
CA VAL A 592 5.25 -7.52 11.98
C VAL A 592 4.85 -7.00 10.58
N THR A 593 4.59 -7.91 9.63
CA THR A 593 4.19 -7.56 8.26
C THR A 593 2.72 -7.17 8.19
N GLY A 594 2.41 -6.01 7.59
CA GLY A 594 1.02 -5.59 7.27
C GLY A 594 0.50 -4.36 8.03
N ASN A 595 1.17 -3.95 9.12
CA ASN A 595 0.79 -2.82 9.97
C ASN A 595 1.74 -1.63 9.80
N ASP A 596 1.94 -1.13 8.58
CA ASP A 596 2.80 0.02 8.35
C ASP A 596 2.09 1.35 8.65
N LEU A 597 2.80 2.24 9.35
CA LEU A 597 2.37 3.62 9.59
C LEU A 597 2.28 4.43 8.29
N SER A 598 1.48 5.49 8.28
CA SER A 598 1.39 6.37 7.11
C SER A 598 2.70 7.13 6.89
N LEU A 599 3.02 7.44 5.64
CA LEU A 599 4.24 8.17 5.28
C LEU A 599 4.33 9.55 5.96
N GLU A 600 3.19 10.21 6.16
CA GLU A 600 3.11 11.51 6.85
C GLU A 600 3.44 11.38 8.34
N THR A 601 2.92 10.35 9.03
CA THR A 601 3.20 10.11 10.46
C THR A 601 4.67 9.77 10.72
N GLU A 602 5.28 8.97 9.85
CA GLU A 602 6.71 8.66 9.96
C GLU A 602 7.58 9.89 9.67
N TRP A 603 7.18 10.75 8.73
CA TRP A 603 7.90 11.99 8.43
C TRP A 603 7.80 13.01 9.56
N ASP A 604 6.61 13.18 10.17
CA ASP A 604 6.45 14.03 11.35
C ASP A 604 7.34 13.55 12.51
N LEU A 605 7.39 12.23 12.74
CA LEU A 605 8.30 11.65 13.72
C LEU A 605 9.77 11.95 13.38
N ALA A 606 10.18 11.80 12.12
CA ALA A 606 11.54 12.12 11.68
C ALA A 606 11.91 13.57 12.00
N LEU A 607 11.01 14.53 11.72
CA LEU A 607 11.23 15.93 12.05
C LEU A 607 11.36 16.15 13.56
N ARG A 608 10.49 15.53 14.38
CA ARG A 608 10.57 15.61 15.85
C ARG A 608 11.88 15.03 16.41
N LEU A 609 12.37 13.94 15.83
CA LEU A 609 13.67 13.37 16.22
C LEU A 609 14.82 14.34 15.91
N LEU A 610 14.77 15.02 14.76
CA LEU A 610 15.77 16.00 14.36
C LEU A 610 15.73 17.28 15.22
N THR A 611 14.55 17.77 15.59
CA THR A 611 14.43 18.93 16.48
C THR A 611 14.97 18.63 17.87
N VAL A 612 14.62 17.47 18.44
CA VAL A 612 15.18 17.04 19.73
C VAL A 612 16.70 16.85 19.65
N ALA A 613 17.21 16.30 18.56
CA ALA A 613 18.65 16.15 18.38
C ALA A 613 19.38 17.51 18.32
N ASP A 614 18.77 18.53 17.69
CA ASP A 614 19.32 19.90 17.66
C ASP A 614 19.28 20.56 19.05
N GLU A 615 18.16 20.43 19.78
CA GLU A 615 18.03 20.93 21.16
C GLU A 615 19.06 20.30 22.11
N GLN A 616 19.31 19.00 21.97
CA GLN A 616 20.33 18.27 22.73
C GLN A 616 21.76 18.48 22.21
N ARG A 617 21.93 19.18 21.08
CA ARG A 617 23.21 19.36 20.35
C ARG A 617 23.88 18.03 19.97
N ASP A 618 23.11 16.97 19.75
CA ASP A 618 23.61 15.70 19.22
C ASP A 618 23.58 15.71 17.68
N TYR A 619 24.51 16.48 17.12
CA TYR A 619 24.67 16.60 15.67
C TYR A 619 25.15 15.31 15.00
N THR A 620 25.70 14.37 15.79
CA THR A 620 26.12 13.06 15.28
C THR A 620 24.92 12.17 14.97
N TYR A 621 23.95 12.13 15.89
CA TYR A 621 22.67 11.48 15.67
C TYR A 621 21.92 12.15 14.52
N TYR A 622 21.84 13.49 14.52
CA TYR A 622 21.19 14.27 13.47
C TYR A 622 21.72 13.88 12.09
N MET A 623 23.04 13.91 11.91
CA MET A 623 23.68 13.52 10.66
C MET A 623 23.40 12.06 10.31
N LYS A 624 23.54 11.14 11.26
CA LYS A 624 23.30 9.71 11.02
C LYS A 624 21.86 9.45 10.57
N LEU A 625 20.87 10.06 11.21
CA LEU A 625 19.45 9.89 10.87
C LEU A 625 19.15 10.40 9.46
N VAL A 626 19.53 11.64 9.13
CA VAL A 626 19.23 12.22 7.81
C VAL A 626 19.85 11.41 6.68
N PHE A 627 21.13 11.03 6.79
CA PHE A 627 21.78 10.21 5.77
C PHE A 627 21.18 8.80 5.68
N THR A 628 20.68 8.25 6.78
CA THR A 628 19.97 6.96 6.78
C THR A 628 18.64 7.08 6.04
N LEU A 629 17.85 8.14 6.30
CA LEU A 629 16.57 8.39 5.62
C LEU A 629 16.72 8.56 4.10
N GLN A 630 17.82 9.18 3.63
CA GLN A 630 18.12 9.30 2.20
C GLN A 630 18.28 7.96 1.47
N THR A 631 18.50 6.86 2.20
CA THR A 631 18.60 5.52 1.60
C THR A 631 17.23 4.91 1.29
N SER A 632 16.15 5.41 1.87
CA SER A 632 14.83 4.84 1.71
C SER A 632 14.18 5.25 0.40
N LYS A 633 13.53 4.28 -0.28
CA LYS A 633 12.64 4.56 -1.41
C LYS A 633 11.35 5.27 -0.96
N ARG A 634 10.90 5.01 0.27
CA ARG A 634 9.65 5.56 0.82
C ARG A 634 9.73 7.07 1.00
N PHE A 635 10.84 7.58 1.53
CA PHE A 635 11.06 9.02 1.75
C PHE A 635 11.53 9.79 0.50
N HIS A 636 11.47 9.18 -0.70
CA HIS A 636 11.91 9.85 -1.93
C HIS A 636 11.10 11.11 -2.26
N CYS A 637 9.84 11.19 -1.80
CA CYS A 637 9.00 12.39 -1.93
C CYS A 637 9.61 13.62 -1.23
N PHE A 638 10.35 13.43 -0.14
CA PHE A 638 10.99 14.49 0.65
C PHE A 638 12.50 14.64 0.35
N ARG A 639 12.92 14.23 -0.85
CA ARG A 639 14.34 14.20 -1.22
C ARG A 639 14.99 15.59 -1.18
N SER A 640 14.27 16.65 -1.56
CA SER A 640 14.75 18.03 -1.51
C SER A 640 15.04 18.47 -0.08
N GLU A 641 14.10 18.19 0.82
CA GLU A 641 14.11 18.52 2.24
C GLU A 641 15.24 17.75 2.92
N LEU A 642 15.35 16.44 2.66
CA LEU A 642 16.43 15.60 3.17
C LEU A 642 17.82 16.07 2.70
N GLN A 643 17.94 16.62 1.50
CA GLN A 643 19.21 17.20 1.04
C GLN A 643 19.57 18.48 1.78
N GLN A 644 18.59 19.35 2.06
CA GLN A 644 18.81 20.57 2.86
C GLN A 644 19.15 20.22 4.32
N LEU A 645 18.44 19.26 4.91
CA LEU A 645 18.74 18.73 6.24
C LEU A 645 20.12 18.07 6.30
N ALA A 646 20.56 17.40 5.23
CA ALA A 646 21.90 16.82 5.19
C ALA A 646 23.00 17.89 5.13
N LEU A 647 22.77 18.98 4.38
CA LEU A 647 23.70 20.11 4.33
C LEU A 647 23.83 20.79 5.69
N THR A 648 22.71 21.05 6.37
CA THR A 648 22.70 21.63 7.73
C THR A 648 23.37 20.71 8.74
N ALA A 649 23.12 19.40 8.66
CA ALA A 649 23.83 18.40 9.47
C ALA A 649 25.36 18.46 9.26
N CYS A 650 25.82 18.56 8.02
CA CYS A 650 27.25 18.68 7.70
C CYS A 650 27.86 19.97 8.26
N ILE A 651 27.10 21.08 8.22
CA ILE A 651 27.51 22.38 8.76
C ILE A 651 27.65 22.30 10.28
N TYR A 652 26.64 21.77 10.98
CA TYR A 652 26.68 21.65 12.45
C TYR A 652 27.76 20.69 12.93
N ASN A 653 27.95 19.55 12.25
CA ASN A 653 28.98 18.57 12.60
C ASN A 653 30.40 18.99 12.15
N ARG A 654 30.54 20.14 11.47
CA ARG A 654 31.79 20.65 10.89
C ARG A 654 32.49 19.64 9.96
N ASP A 655 31.71 18.94 9.13
CA ASP A 655 32.18 17.94 8.16
C ASP A 655 32.11 18.49 6.71
N PRO A 656 33.10 19.27 6.25
CA PRO A 656 33.03 20.01 5.00
C PRO A 656 33.07 19.12 3.76
N THR A 657 33.70 17.95 3.84
CA THR A 657 33.87 17.05 2.68
C THR A 657 32.53 16.56 2.15
N PHE A 658 31.61 16.19 3.05
CA PHE A 658 30.29 15.71 2.68
C PHE A 658 29.40 16.86 2.19
N GLY A 659 29.45 18.01 2.87
CA GLY A 659 28.74 19.21 2.44
C GLY A 659 29.14 19.65 1.02
N LEU A 660 30.44 19.67 0.70
CA LEU A 660 30.94 20.01 -0.63
C LEU A 660 30.46 19.03 -1.72
N ASN A 661 30.40 17.74 -1.41
CA ASN A 661 29.90 16.73 -2.35
C ASN A 661 28.42 16.95 -2.66
N ILE A 662 27.60 17.19 -1.63
CA ILE A 662 26.16 17.46 -1.79
C ILE A 662 25.96 18.75 -2.59
N MET A 663 26.69 19.82 -2.29
CA MET A 663 26.61 21.08 -3.04
C MET A 663 26.98 20.90 -4.52
N ARG A 664 28.04 20.12 -4.80
CA ARG A 664 28.43 19.80 -6.18
C ARG A 664 27.32 19.07 -6.93
N ASP A 665 26.65 18.14 -6.26
CA ASP A 665 25.56 17.36 -6.84
C ASP A 665 24.26 18.15 -6.97
N GLN A 666 24.06 19.23 -6.18
CA GLN A 666 22.98 20.19 -6.42
C GLN A 666 23.26 21.12 -7.60
N ILE A 667 24.52 21.56 -7.78
CA ILE A 667 24.91 22.51 -8.84
C ILE A 667 25.00 21.84 -10.22
N ARG A 668 25.58 20.63 -10.31
CA ARG A 668 25.76 19.88 -11.57
C ARG A 668 24.49 19.74 -12.43
N PRO A 669 23.34 19.29 -11.90
CA PRO A 669 22.14 19.09 -12.71
C PRO A 669 21.51 20.40 -13.20
N LEU A 670 21.79 21.53 -12.55
CA LEU A 670 21.27 22.83 -12.99
C LEU A 670 21.74 23.16 -14.41
N PHE A 671 22.97 22.76 -14.78
CA PHE A 671 23.52 22.99 -16.13
C PHE A 671 22.79 22.24 -17.25
N ASN A 672 21.91 21.28 -16.92
CA ASN A 672 21.10 20.56 -17.90
C ASN A 672 19.69 21.16 -18.06
N LEU A 673 19.35 22.20 -17.28
CA LEU A 673 18.04 22.86 -17.36
C LEU A 673 17.98 23.81 -18.56
N LYS A 674 16.75 24.11 -18.99
CA LYS A 674 16.50 25.18 -19.97
C LYS A 674 16.94 26.53 -19.39
N ASP A 675 17.43 27.37 -20.29
CA ASP A 675 17.97 28.71 -20.05
C ASP A 675 17.26 29.53 -18.95
N ASP A 676 15.95 29.74 -19.03
CA ASP A 676 15.22 30.56 -18.05
C ASP A 676 15.16 29.93 -16.65
N ALA A 677 14.95 28.61 -16.58
CA ALA A 677 14.89 27.87 -15.33
C ALA A 677 16.27 27.67 -14.69
N PHE A 678 17.31 27.59 -15.53
CA PHE A 678 18.70 27.58 -15.09
C PHE A 678 19.04 28.89 -14.38
N GLU A 679 18.78 30.03 -15.02
CA GLU A 679 19.14 31.35 -14.47
C GLU A 679 18.46 31.62 -13.12
N ALA A 680 17.16 31.30 -13.01
CA ALA A 680 16.42 31.45 -11.76
C ALA A 680 17.00 30.61 -10.60
N LYS A 681 17.39 29.35 -10.87
CA LYS A 681 17.89 28.44 -9.82
C LYS A 681 19.36 28.64 -9.48
N ILE A 682 20.22 28.88 -10.49
CA ILE A 682 21.66 29.03 -10.28
C ILE A 682 21.99 30.35 -9.57
N ASN A 683 21.19 31.40 -9.79
CA ASN A 683 21.40 32.70 -9.17
C ASN A 683 20.63 32.87 -7.85
N HIS A 684 20.02 31.79 -7.34
CA HIS A 684 19.33 31.84 -6.07
C HIS A 684 20.33 32.11 -4.92
N PRO A 685 20.16 33.18 -4.11
CA PRO A 685 21.16 33.59 -3.10
C PRO A 685 21.49 32.51 -2.07
N GLN A 686 20.50 31.72 -1.64
CA GLN A 686 20.70 30.67 -0.64
C GLN A 686 21.73 29.62 -1.09
N LEU A 687 21.79 29.29 -2.39
CA LEU A 687 22.72 28.29 -2.91
C LEU A 687 24.18 28.69 -2.64
N TRP A 688 24.53 29.92 -2.99
CA TRP A 688 25.90 30.43 -2.85
C TRP A 688 26.23 30.79 -1.40
N ASN A 689 25.25 31.23 -0.61
CA ASN A 689 25.42 31.47 0.82
C ASN A 689 25.75 30.17 1.57
N LEU A 690 25.02 29.08 1.29
CA LEU A 690 25.32 27.76 1.85
C LEU A 690 26.67 27.23 1.38
N PHE A 691 27.00 27.43 0.09
CA PHE A 691 28.33 27.10 -0.42
C PHE A 691 29.43 27.85 0.34
N ASN A 692 29.24 29.15 0.59
CA ASN A 692 30.18 29.98 1.33
C ASN A 692 30.38 29.50 2.77
N LEU A 693 29.29 29.12 3.46
CA LEU A 693 29.37 28.59 4.83
C LEU A 693 30.18 27.29 4.89
N ILE A 694 29.95 26.38 3.94
CA ILE A 694 30.69 25.11 3.87
C ILE A 694 32.18 25.37 3.58
N VAL A 695 32.46 26.28 2.65
CA VAL A 695 33.81 26.73 2.33
C VAL A 695 34.50 27.30 3.57
N PHE A 696 33.82 28.18 4.30
CA PHE A 696 34.32 28.82 5.51
C PHE A 696 34.67 27.80 6.60
N ILE A 697 33.81 26.80 6.83
CA ILE A 697 34.07 25.70 7.78
C ILE A 697 35.24 24.83 7.33
N SER A 698 35.37 24.59 6.02
CA SER A 698 36.38 23.70 5.48
C SER A 698 37.81 24.22 5.57
N GLY A 699 37.99 25.53 5.36
CA GLY A 699 39.29 26.13 5.08
C GLY A 699 40.00 25.56 3.83
N ASP A 700 39.35 24.69 3.06
CA ASP A 700 40.00 23.90 2.00
C ASP A 700 40.01 24.65 0.68
N VAL A 701 41.12 25.30 0.39
CA VAL A 701 41.46 26.07 -0.82
C VAL A 701 41.09 25.37 -2.15
N ARG A 702 40.91 24.04 -2.19
CA ARG A 702 40.62 23.26 -3.42
C ARG A 702 39.27 23.57 -4.09
N TYR A 703 38.30 24.19 -3.40
CA TYR A 703 37.01 24.55 -4.02
C TYR A 703 37.17 25.59 -5.14
N GLN A 704 38.24 26.40 -5.13
CA GLN A 704 38.46 27.45 -6.11
C GLN A 704 38.49 26.93 -7.53
N ARG A 705 39.25 25.85 -7.80
CA ARG A 705 39.34 25.29 -9.17
C ARG A 705 37.97 24.87 -9.69
N TYR A 706 37.09 24.42 -8.81
CA TYR A 706 35.71 24.08 -9.15
C TYR A 706 34.88 25.34 -9.48
N LEU A 707 34.94 26.36 -8.62
CA LEU A 707 34.25 27.65 -8.85
C LEU A 707 34.73 28.33 -10.14
N SER A 708 36.05 28.43 -10.36
CA SER A 708 36.61 29.04 -11.57
C SER A 708 36.13 28.35 -12.85
N ARG A 709 36.11 27.01 -12.87
CA ARG A 709 35.58 26.25 -14.02
C ARG A 709 34.11 26.52 -14.27
N ILE A 710 33.30 26.63 -13.21
CA ILE A 710 31.87 26.92 -13.32
C ILE A 710 31.61 28.34 -13.82
N PHE A 711 32.25 29.33 -13.22
CA PHE A 711 32.07 30.73 -13.60
C PHE A 711 32.64 31.03 -15.00
N PHE A 712 33.66 30.29 -15.44
CA PHE A 712 34.13 30.34 -16.84
C PHE A 712 33.14 29.69 -17.81
N ARG A 713 32.55 28.55 -17.43
CA ARG A 713 31.64 27.78 -18.30
C ARG A 713 30.32 28.51 -18.59
N SER A 714 29.86 29.40 -17.70
CA SER A 714 28.60 30.12 -17.89
C SER A 714 28.70 31.58 -17.47
N SER A 715 28.55 32.47 -18.46
CA SER A 715 28.48 33.92 -18.26
C SER A 715 27.17 34.38 -17.60
N ARG A 716 26.15 33.50 -17.52
CA ARG A 716 24.82 33.81 -16.95
C ARG A 716 24.75 33.70 -15.43
N ILE A 717 25.84 33.26 -14.79
CA ILE A 717 25.94 33.29 -13.32
C ILE A 717 26.10 34.74 -12.90
N GLY A 718 25.30 35.14 -11.91
CA GLY A 718 25.25 36.49 -11.37
C GLY A 718 26.63 36.99 -10.91
N ILE A 719 26.74 38.31 -10.78
CA ILE A 719 28.01 38.94 -10.43
C ILE A 719 28.40 38.70 -8.96
N TYR A 720 27.43 38.63 -8.04
CA TYR A 720 27.68 38.47 -6.59
C TYR A 720 28.38 37.15 -6.20
N PRO A 721 28.01 35.96 -6.72
CA PRO A 721 28.75 34.73 -6.45
C PRO A 721 30.26 34.79 -6.74
N LYS A 722 30.69 35.67 -7.64
CA LYS A 722 32.12 35.86 -7.97
C LYS A 722 32.93 36.46 -6.81
N VAL A 723 32.27 37.06 -5.81
CA VAL A 723 32.92 37.49 -4.56
C VAL A 723 33.65 36.32 -3.88
N LEU A 724 33.17 35.08 -4.02
CA LEU A 724 33.85 33.89 -3.47
C LEU A 724 35.25 33.69 -4.04
N ILE A 725 35.43 33.95 -5.33
CA ILE A 725 36.72 33.91 -6.01
C ILE A 725 37.60 35.08 -5.56
N ALA A 726 37.02 36.28 -5.43
CA ALA A 726 37.76 37.45 -4.97
C ALA A 726 38.28 37.28 -3.53
N ASN A 727 37.44 36.77 -2.62
CA ASN A 727 37.80 36.42 -1.24
C ASN A 727 38.90 35.36 -1.20
N TYR A 728 38.82 34.34 -2.06
CA TYR A 728 39.88 33.34 -2.20
C TYR A 728 41.22 33.98 -2.57
N HIS A 729 41.25 34.83 -3.60
CA HIS A 729 42.49 35.47 -4.05
C HIS A 729 43.08 36.41 -3.00
N LEU A 730 42.23 37.06 -2.20
CA LEU A 730 42.63 37.89 -1.08
C LEU A 730 43.30 37.06 0.02
N ASN A 731 42.71 35.92 0.40
CA ASN A 731 43.26 35.02 1.40
C ASN A 731 44.57 34.35 0.96
N CYS A 732 44.73 34.06 -0.33
CA CYS A 732 45.96 33.51 -0.90
C CYS A 732 47.05 34.56 -1.15
N SER A 733 46.88 35.82 -0.69
CA SER A 733 47.81 36.94 -0.91
C SER A 733 48.06 37.31 -2.38
N THR A 734 47.19 36.85 -3.28
CA THR A 734 47.22 37.19 -4.71
C THR A 734 46.39 38.45 -4.99
N TYR A 735 46.78 39.56 -4.39
CA TYR A 735 45.94 40.77 -4.30
C TYR A 735 45.58 41.39 -5.64
N LYS A 736 46.42 41.29 -6.68
CA LYS A 736 46.12 41.82 -8.02
C LYS A 736 44.88 41.16 -8.64
N TYR A 737 44.79 39.83 -8.52
CA TYR A 737 43.64 39.06 -9.00
C TYR A 737 42.38 39.35 -8.19
N ALA A 738 42.53 39.48 -6.87
CA ALA A 738 41.42 39.85 -5.98
C ALA A 738 40.88 41.25 -6.35
N LEU A 739 41.76 42.23 -6.53
CA LEU A 739 41.41 43.60 -6.90
C LEU A 739 40.67 43.65 -8.25
N ASN A 740 41.12 42.89 -9.24
CA ASN A 740 40.45 42.82 -10.54
C ASN A 740 38.99 42.32 -10.41
N GLU A 741 38.77 41.24 -9.66
CA GLU A 741 37.43 40.70 -9.46
C GLU A 741 36.55 41.63 -8.61
N TYR A 742 37.06 42.18 -7.50
CA TYR A 742 36.30 43.14 -6.70
C TYR A 742 35.92 44.40 -7.49
N ASN A 743 36.82 44.92 -8.32
CA ASN A 743 36.53 46.07 -9.19
C ASN A 743 35.41 45.76 -10.18
N LYS A 744 35.45 44.60 -10.86
CA LYS A 744 34.36 44.18 -11.77
C LYS A 744 33.02 44.11 -11.04
N ILE A 745 33.00 43.58 -9.83
CA ILE A 745 31.79 43.43 -9.01
C ILE A 745 31.29 44.81 -8.56
N TYR A 746 32.18 45.67 -8.05
CA TYR A 746 31.84 47.01 -7.59
C TYR A 746 31.32 47.89 -8.73
N LEU A 747 31.94 47.85 -9.92
CA LEU A 747 31.46 48.61 -11.09
C LEU A 747 30.04 48.22 -11.50
N ALA A 748 29.65 46.96 -11.33
CA ALA A 748 28.32 46.47 -11.67
C ALA A 748 27.27 46.72 -10.56
N THR A 749 27.68 46.72 -9.29
CA THR A 749 26.76 46.71 -8.14
C THR A 749 26.71 48.02 -7.37
N ASN A 750 27.79 48.79 -7.39
CA ASN A 750 28.04 49.95 -6.54
C ASN A 750 27.83 49.66 -5.03
N ASP A 751 28.04 48.41 -4.61
CA ASP A 751 27.85 47.98 -3.22
C ASP A 751 28.96 48.54 -2.31
N PRO A 752 28.61 49.24 -1.21
CA PRO A 752 29.58 49.80 -0.26
C PRO A 752 30.53 48.74 0.32
N LEU A 753 30.06 47.50 0.54
CA LEU A 753 30.91 46.43 1.04
C LEU A 753 32.02 46.06 0.05
N GLN A 754 31.74 46.09 -1.25
CA GLN A 754 32.76 45.83 -2.28
C GLN A 754 33.77 46.97 -2.36
N ALA A 755 33.33 48.23 -2.16
CA ALA A 755 34.25 49.36 -2.02
C ALA A 755 35.20 49.17 -0.83
N MET A 756 34.69 48.69 0.32
CA MET A 756 35.52 48.35 1.46
C MET A 756 36.52 47.24 1.12
N MET A 757 36.10 46.17 0.45
CA MET A 757 37.00 45.08 0.05
C MET A 757 38.11 45.55 -0.89
N ILE A 758 37.79 46.43 -1.85
CA ILE A 758 38.79 47.10 -2.72
C ILE A 758 39.79 47.88 -1.85
N ALA A 759 39.31 48.73 -0.94
CA ALA A 759 40.18 49.50 -0.06
C ALA A 759 41.09 48.61 0.80
N VAL A 760 40.56 47.51 1.35
CA VAL A 760 41.33 46.52 2.11
C VAL A 760 42.42 45.91 1.23
N THR A 761 42.10 45.50 0.00
CA THR A 761 43.10 44.92 -0.92
C THR A 761 44.20 45.92 -1.28
N LEU A 762 43.86 47.18 -1.56
CA LEU A 762 44.82 48.26 -1.85
C LEU A 762 45.71 48.56 -0.64
N THR A 763 45.14 48.55 0.56
CA THR A 763 45.87 48.72 1.83
C THR A 763 46.89 47.59 2.01
N GLN A 764 46.50 46.34 1.76
CA GLN A 764 47.40 45.18 1.82
C GLN A 764 48.55 45.30 0.81
N ILE A 765 48.27 45.73 -0.43
CA ILE A 765 49.30 45.97 -1.46
C ILE A 765 50.25 47.10 -1.04
N ALA A 766 49.73 48.18 -0.44
CA ALA A 766 50.55 49.30 0.05
C ALA A 766 51.49 48.88 1.20
N CYS A 767 51.03 47.95 2.06
CA CYS A 767 51.82 47.39 3.15
C CYS A 767 52.91 46.41 2.68
N GLN A 768 52.90 45.93 1.44
CA GLN A 768 53.95 45.04 0.94
C GLN A 768 55.33 45.73 0.89
N LYS A 769 56.38 44.93 1.05
CA LYS A 769 57.77 45.41 1.16
C LYS A 769 58.30 46.06 -0.12
N PHE A 770 57.88 45.57 -1.29
CA PHE A 770 58.47 45.90 -2.61
C PHE A 770 57.57 46.77 -3.52
N THR A 771 56.62 47.50 -2.95
CA THR A 771 55.69 48.33 -3.73
C THR A 771 56.31 49.68 -4.10
N LYS A 772 56.56 49.94 -5.39
CA LYS A 772 57.21 51.18 -5.89
C LYS A 772 56.35 52.45 -5.65
N ASN A 773 55.04 52.35 -5.84
CA ASN A 773 54.11 53.50 -5.80
C ASN A 773 53.09 53.39 -4.64
N LYS A 774 53.55 53.54 -3.38
CA LYS A 774 52.68 53.41 -2.19
C LYS A 774 51.66 54.55 -2.02
N GLN A 775 52.07 55.79 -2.31
CA GLN A 775 51.24 56.97 -2.13
C GLN A 775 49.92 56.93 -2.93
N PRO A 776 49.91 56.63 -4.25
CA PRO A 776 48.66 56.56 -5.00
C PRO A 776 47.75 55.41 -4.54
N LEU A 777 48.32 54.28 -4.09
CA LEU A 777 47.53 53.17 -3.56
C LEU A 777 46.80 53.55 -2.27
N ILE A 778 47.47 54.27 -1.37
CA ILE A 778 46.87 54.78 -0.14
C ILE A 778 45.78 55.81 -0.45
N ALA A 779 46.03 56.73 -1.41
CA ALA A 779 45.03 57.69 -1.85
C ALA A 779 43.78 57.00 -2.42
N GLN A 780 43.95 55.99 -3.27
CA GLN A 780 42.84 55.20 -3.80
C GLN A 780 42.10 54.45 -2.69
N ALA A 781 42.82 53.83 -1.74
CA ALA A 781 42.21 53.14 -0.61
C ALA A 781 41.32 54.09 0.23
N ASN A 782 41.78 55.30 0.50
CA ASN A 782 40.99 56.33 1.20
C ASN A 782 39.70 56.66 0.43
N VAL A 783 39.78 56.89 -0.89
CA VAL A 783 38.60 57.20 -1.72
C VAL A 783 37.56 56.08 -1.65
N TYR A 784 38.00 54.82 -1.71
CA TYR A 784 37.07 53.68 -1.60
C TYR A 784 36.50 53.51 -0.19
N MET A 785 37.27 53.81 0.87
CA MET A 785 36.72 53.84 2.23
C MET A 785 35.72 54.98 2.46
N GLU A 786 35.93 56.14 1.85
CA GLU A 786 34.96 57.24 1.88
C GLU A 786 33.66 56.84 1.18
N LYS A 787 33.75 56.16 0.04
CA LYS A 787 32.58 55.58 -0.64
C LYS A 787 31.86 54.55 0.22
N TYR A 788 32.59 53.70 0.95
CA TYR A 788 32.01 52.77 1.90
C TYR A 788 31.28 53.51 3.04
N LEU A 789 31.90 54.52 3.63
CA LEU A 789 31.30 55.32 4.70
C LEU A 789 30.05 56.07 4.23
N ALA A 790 30.07 56.64 3.01
CA ALA A 790 28.95 57.35 2.41
C ALA A 790 27.78 56.42 2.05
N GLY A 791 28.09 55.17 1.67
CA GLY A 791 27.07 54.18 1.30
C GLY A 791 26.44 53.44 2.48
N ARG A 792 27.01 53.52 3.69
CA ARG A 792 26.43 52.93 4.90
C ARG A 792 25.40 53.86 5.57
N PRO A 793 24.30 53.31 6.13
CA PRO A 793 23.35 54.10 6.92
C PRO A 793 24.04 54.81 8.08
N GLU A 794 23.56 56.02 8.42
CA GLU A 794 24.18 56.82 9.48
C GLU A 794 24.19 56.09 10.82
N GLU A 795 23.14 55.33 11.10
CA GLU A 795 22.93 54.55 12.33
C GLU A 795 23.94 53.39 12.51
N LEU A 796 24.57 52.94 11.42
CA LEU A 796 25.56 51.86 11.38
C LEU A 796 26.99 52.36 11.12
N ARG A 797 27.23 53.68 11.20
CA ARG A 797 28.57 54.26 11.05
C ARG A 797 29.58 53.77 12.11
N HIS A 798 29.10 53.17 13.20
CA HIS A 798 29.93 52.51 14.20
C HIS A 798 30.95 51.53 13.59
N GLU A 799 30.47 50.62 12.73
CA GLU A 799 31.29 49.65 11.98
C GLU A 799 32.29 50.38 11.06
N ALA A 800 31.82 51.40 10.34
CA ALA A 800 32.62 52.11 9.36
C ALA A 800 33.77 52.91 9.98
N PHE A 801 33.54 53.58 11.11
CA PHE A 801 34.59 54.27 11.85
C PHE A 801 35.63 53.31 12.41
N TYR A 802 35.21 52.16 12.92
CA TYR A 802 36.15 51.13 13.38
C TYR A 802 37.03 50.65 12.22
N ASN A 803 36.43 50.33 11.07
CA ASN A 803 37.15 49.85 9.89
C ASN A 803 38.13 50.89 9.32
N LEU A 804 37.75 52.18 9.29
CA LEU A 804 38.66 53.29 8.95
C LEU A 804 39.83 53.38 9.93
N GLY A 805 39.55 53.30 11.24
CA GLY A 805 40.58 53.28 12.29
C GLY A 805 41.55 52.10 12.13
N ARG A 806 41.04 50.91 11.81
CA ARG A 806 41.84 49.71 11.52
C ARG A 806 42.72 49.87 10.28
N MET A 807 42.20 50.46 9.21
CA MET A 807 42.97 50.74 7.99
C MET A 807 44.15 51.68 8.30
N TYR A 808 43.91 52.82 8.95
CA TYR A 808 44.98 53.77 9.29
C TYR A 808 45.99 53.18 10.27
N HIS A 809 45.53 52.37 11.22
CA HIS A 809 46.40 51.64 12.13
C HIS A 809 47.34 50.71 11.36
N GLN A 810 46.80 49.95 10.39
CA GLN A 810 47.59 49.05 9.53
C GLN A 810 48.59 49.79 8.65
N LEU A 811 48.26 51.00 8.16
CA LEU A 811 49.17 51.85 7.40
C LEU A 811 50.24 52.56 8.27
N GLY A 812 50.15 52.45 9.60
CA GLY A 812 51.05 53.15 10.53
C GLY A 812 50.68 54.63 10.76
N LEU A 813 49.54 55.09 10.24
CA LEU A 813 49.03 56.45 10.41
C LEU A 813 48.28 56.58 11.75
N LEU A 814 49.01 56.39 12.85
CA LEU A 814 48.43 56.19 14.18
C LEU A 814 47.58 57.36 14.68
N HIS A 815 47.91 58.61 14.32
CA HIS A 815 47.15 59.79 14.73
C HIS A 815 45.72 59.78 14.16
N LEU A 816 45.54 59.36 12.90
CA LEU A 816 44.22 59.19 12.29
C LEU A 816 43.49 58.00 12.91
N ALA A 817 44.21 56.90 13.15
CA ALA A 817 43.62 55.71 13.77
C ALA A 817 43.01 56.04 15.15
N VAL A 818 43.73 56.81 15.97
CA VAL A 818 43.25 57.25 17.30
C VAL A 818 41.99 58.09 17.19
N ASP A 819 41.92 59.01 16.23
CA ASP A 819 40.72 59.84 16.02
C ASP A 819 39.50 58.97 15.70
N TYR A 820 39.62 58.07 14.73
CA TYR A 820 38.53 57.18 14.34
C TYR A 820 38.11 56.21 15.45
N TYR A 821 39.03 55.64 16.23
CA TYR A 821 38.65 54.81 17.36
C TYR A 821 37.92 55.60 18.46
N LYS A 822 38.31 56.85 18.72
CA LYS A 822 37.57 57.71 19.66
C LYS A 822 36.16 57.99 19.15
N ARG A 823 36.00 58.25 17.85
CA ARG A 823 34.68 58.39 17.22
C ARG A 823 33.82 57.15 17.40
N VAL A 824 34.38 55.94 17.43
CA VAL A 824 33.65 54.70 17.77
C VAL A 824 33.16 54.74 19.21
N LEU A 825 34.03 55.10 20.17
CA LEU A 825 33.67 55.18 21.59
C LEU A 825 32.55 56.21 21.86
N ASP A 826 32.63 57.36 21.20
CA ASP A 826 31.69 58.49 21.32
C ASP A 826 30.40 58.27 20.53
N PHE A 827 30.36 57.31 19.61
CA PHE A 827 29.19 57.05 18.79
C PHE A 827 28.10 56.35 19.60
N ASP A 828 26.87 56.83 19.43
CA ASP A 828 25.71 56.29 20.12
C ASP A 828 24.54 56.19 19.14
N SER A 829 23.95 55.00 19.02
CA SER A 829 22.89 54.67 18.07
C SER A 829 21.93 53.66 18.70
N PRO A 830 20.61 53.84 18.54
CA PRO A 830 19.61 52.95 19.14
C PRO A 830 19.77 51.50 18.63
N ILE A 831 20.08 51.31 17.34
CA ILE A 831 20.26 49.99 16.73
C ILE A 831 21.45 49.24 17.33
N VAL A 832 22.54 49.97 17.61
CA VAL A 832 23.74 49.39 18.22
C VAL A 832 23.48 49.02 19.68
N ARG A 833 22.70 49.82 20.42
CA ARG A 833 22.31 49.49 21.81
C ARG A 833 21.42 48.25 21.88
N GLU A 834 20.42 48.16 21.01
CA GLU A 834 19.50 47.01 20.96
C GLU A 834 20.22 45.70 20.59
N ASN A 835 21.23 45.76 19.72
CA ASN A 835 21.99 44.60 19.25
C ASN A 835 23.47 44.65 19.67
N SER A 836 23.73 45.04 20.92
CA SER A 836 25.09 45.26 21.44
C SER A 836 26.02 44.04 21.26
N GLN A 837 25.50 42.83 21.42
CA GLN A 837 26.28 41.59 21.26
C GLN A 837 26.91 41.41 19.87
N TYR A 838 26.32 42.00 18.82
CA TYR A 838 26.76 41.80 17.44
C TYR A 838 27.34 43.05 16.78
N LEU A 839 26.92 44.25 17.20
CA LEU A 839 27.25 45.51 16.53
C LEU A 839 28.13 46.45 17.37
N ASP A 840 28.29 46.19 18.67
CA ASP A 840 29.11 47.02 19.53
C ASP A 840 30.60 46.64 19.40
N LEU A 841 31.37 47.54 18.79
CA LEU A 841 32.82 47.45 18.58
C LEU A 841 33.63 48.33 19.55
N LYS A 842 33.02 48.85 20.63
CA LYS A 842 33.72 49.75 21.58
C LYS A 842 34.85 49.04 22.32
N ALA A 843 34.66 47.77 22.69
CA ALA A 843 35.69 46.97 23.35
C ALA A 843 36.90 46.75 22.43
N GLU A 844 36.68 46.42 21.15
CA GLU A 844 37.71 46.23 20.14
C GLU A 844 38.43 47.55 19.80
N ALA A 845 37.70 48.67 19.72
CA ALA A 845 38.28 49.99 19.53
C ALA A 845 39.16 50.40 20.72
N ALA A 846 38.68 50.22 21.94
CA ALA A 846 39.43 50.48 23.16
C ALA A 846 40.68 49.59 23.27
N PHE A 847 40.59 48.34 22.84
CA PHE A 847 41.72 47.41 22.81
C PHE A 847 42.82 47.92 21.87
N ASN A 848 42.44 48.30 20.64
CA ASN A 848 43.36 48.86 19.67
C ASN A 848 43.97 50.20 20.14
N LEU A 849 43.18 51.08 20.77
CA LEU A 849 43.67 52.32 21.36
C LEU A 849 44.69 52.06 22.48
N SER A 850 44.40 51.10 23.37
CA SER A 850 45.32 50.74 24.45
C SER A 850 46.67 50.27 23.91
N PHE A 851 46.67 49.53 22.79
CA PHE A 851 47.86 49.05 22.13
C PHE A 851 48.69 50.21 21.57
N ILE A 852 48.04 51.17 20.89
CA ILE A 852 48.70 52.37 20.36
C ILE A 852 49.34 53.19 21.49
N TYR A 853 48.60 53.44 22.58
CA TYR A 853 49.11 54.22 23.72
C TYR A 853 50.21 53.49 24.49
N LYS A 854 50.14 52.16 24.59
CA LYS A 854 51.22 51.34 25.15
C LYS A 854 52.49 51.47 24.31
N HIS A 855 52.39 51.42 22.99
CA HIS A 855 53.54 51.58 22.10
C HIS A 855 54.13 52.98 22.11
N SER A 856 53.33 54.02 22.39
CA SER A 856 53.83 55.39 22.58
C SER A 856 54.38 55.66 23.98
N GLY A 857 54.34 54.69 24.90
CA GLY A 857 54.82 54.82 26.28
C GLY A 857 53.81 55.46 27.25
N ASN A 858 52.59 55.74 26.81
CA ASN A 858 51.53 56.32 27.64
C ASN A 858 50.70 55.21 28.31
N PHE A 859 51.27 54.61 29.35
CA PHE A 859 50.65 53.50 30.07
C PHE A 859 49.38 53.89 30.84
N GLU A 860 49.25 55.16 31.24
CA GLU A 860 48.08 55.66 31.97
C GLU A 860 46.83 55.67 31.10
N LEU A 861 46.92 56.25 29.89
CA LEU A 861 45.81 56.22 28.92
C LEU A 861 45.52 54.81 28.43
N ALA A 862 46.55 53.99 28.21
CA ALA A 862 46.35 52.58 27.85
C ALA A 862 45.55 51.84 28.94
N ARG A 863 45.89 52.05 30.22
CA ARG A 863 45.19 51.45 31.35
C ARG A 863 43.77 51.98 31.50
N LYS A 864 43.54 53.28 31.27
CA LYS A 864 42.21 53.90 31.30
C LYS A 864 41.23 53.19 30.35
N TYR A 865 41.58 53.07 29.07
CA TYR A 865 40.68 52.44 28.08
C TYR A 865 40.43 50.95 28.35
N LEU A 866 41.44 50.23 28.88
CA LEU A 866 41.25 48.83 29.30
C LEU A 866 40.24 48.71 30.45
N HIS A 867 40.33 49.58 31.46
CA HIS A 867 39.40 49.56 32.61
C HIS A 867 37.98 50.00 32.22
N GLU A 868 37.85 51.02 31.38
CA GLU A 868 36.53 51.60 31.06
C GLU A 868 35.69 50.72 30.11
N TYR A 869 36.31 49.96 29.20
CA TYR A 869 35.59 49.30 28.10
C TYR A 869 35.82 47.79 27.97
N ILE A 870 36.83 47.21 28.61
CA ILE A 870 37.22 45.80 28.40
C ILE A 870 37.11 44.96 29.69
N GLN A 871 37.26 45.59 30.86
CA GLN A 871 37.19 44.85 32.11
C GLN A 871 35.74 44.40 32.36
N VAL A 872 35.51 43.08 32.23
CA VAL A 872 34.30 42.37 32.67
C VAL A 872 34.27 42.26 34.18
#